data_AF-A0A954P4M9-F1
#
_entry.id   AF-A0A954P4M9-F1
#
_cell.length_a   1.000
_cell.length_b   1.000
_cell.length_c   1.000
_cell.angle_alpha   90.00
_cell.angle_beta   90.00
_cell.angle_gamma   90.00
#
_symmetry.space_group_name_H-M   'P 1'
#
loop_
_entity.id
_entity.type
_entity.pdbx_description
1 polymer ?
#
loop_
_entity_poly.entity_id
_entity_poly.type
_entity_poly.pdbx_seq_one_letter_code
_entity_poly.pdbx_strand_id
1 'polypeptide(L)'
;MRSFQTARPGSRTIRFSAGPACSVRRLTATAVLAVLFAGLLPVARTGAAEEVAPKKANANDGALPVVRNVEQQPLVAATKRLVQALEYVGAPLKPQDAQRLEAALQDTDASVSVRGIQQVLDAYAIAMVHINAESRVKVAEGPAPKELRQHGWRTFLVKVHNEAGITPALAAESPNAAPLFMRGSGARQRPLTESTLVPPDEVSHRFLDIAMFDRQPLKPTLSGLSLEYRIIQLYSRAAGRREAELAFNAGQGTQDLGFRNSVPILFQAVPAVDVALSVLDHDGEPTMAAVVIRDQLGRVYPNPARRLAPDFFFHNQIYRADGEHIALPPGEYTVEVSRGPEYHPQTVQLQVEPDVASQRATFQLKRWIHPAARRWFSGDHHVHAAGCAHYDSPTEGVTPADMMRHILGEDLNVGCVLSWGPCWYTQKQYFEGRTSALSRENNLMRYDVEVSGFPSSHAGHLCLLRLKEDDYPGAELIEEWPSWTLPVLKWGREQGGVVGYSHSGWGLMLPDVLPDGSREFVNYRKVPTGWNGKAASTLPDYAMPKFDGIGANEYIVTVAHDVCDFISAVDTPAIWELNIWYHTLNCGMTARISGETDFPCIYGDRVGLGRIYVQLPESQKLDFDSWILGVRDGRSYCGDGRSHILDFQVNGTLAGTKGPGGELSRVDLKQPGTVQVT
;
A
#
# COMPACT_ATOMS: atom_id res chain seq x y z
N MET A 1 24.78 -14.33 -6.97
CA MET A 1 25.68 -15.19 -6.17
C MET A 1 27.05 -14.54 -6.05
N ARG A 2 27.33 -13.93 -4.90
CA ARG A 2 28.69 -13.64 -4.41
C ARG A 2 28.68 -14.01 -2.94
N SER A 3 29.57 -14.92 -2.57
CA SER A 3 29.73 -15.50 -1.23
C SER A 3 30.25 -14.46 -0.24
N PHE A 4 29.57 -14.31 0.89
CA PHE A 4 30.11 -13.58 2.04
C PHE A 4 30.95 -14.53 2.91
N GLN A 5 32.26 -14.33 2.91
CA GLN A 5 33.16 -14.88 3.92
C GLN A 5 33.28 -13.88 5.08
N THR A 6 33.17 -14.42 6.29
CA THR A 6 33.30 -13.75 7.59
C THR A 6 34.72 -13.24 7.84
N ALA A 7 34.89 -12.00 8.34
CA ALA A 7 36.15 -11.53 8.91
C ALA A 7 35.93 -10.57 10.11
N ARG A 8 36.71 -10.79 11.18
CA ARG A 8 36.81 -9.99 12.42
C ARG A 8 37.72 -8.76 12.26
N PRO A 9 37.71 -7.78 13.20
CA PRO A 9 38.05 -6.39 12.90
C PRO A 9 39.55 -6.09 13.06
N GLY A 10 40.07 -5.26 12.16
CA GLY A 10 41.41 -4.67 12.25
C GLY A 10 41.49 -3.47 11.32
N SER A 11 41.90 -2.33 11.85
CA SER A 11 41.99 -1.05 11.17
C SER A 11 42.84 -1.10 9.90
N ARG A 12 42.42 -0.40 8.83
CA ARG A 12 43.31 0.38 7.95
C ARG A 12 42.56 1.16 6.86
N THR A 13 43.08 2.37 6.67
CA THR A 13 42.79 3.41 5.68
C THR A 13 42.85 2.89 4.24
N ILE A 14 41.87 3.24 3.40
CA ILE A 14 41.78 2.86 1.98
C ILE A 14 42.13 4.06 1.09
N ARG A 15 43.12 3.87 0.19
CA ARG A 15 43.35 4.72 -0.99
C ARG A 15 42.91 3.95 -2.24
N PHE A 16 42.20 4.61 -3.15
CA PHE A 16 41.77 4.05 -4.43
C PHE A 16 42.75 4.42 -5.55
N SER A 17 43.08 3.46 -6.42
CA SER A 17 43.63 3.71 -7.76
C SER A 17 42.82 2.95 -8.81
N ALA A 18 42.60 3.60 -9.96
CA ALA A 18 41.81 3.12 -11.07
C ALA A 18 42.70 2.53 -12.18
N GLY A 19 42.21 1.50 -12.88
CA GLY A 19 42.82 0.92 -14.07
C GLY A 19 41.99 -0.26 -14.64
N PRO A 20 42.09 -0.58 -15.94
CA PRO A 20 40.92 -0.48 -16.82
C PRO A 20 40.43 -1.78 -17.48
N ALA A 21 39.40 -1.58 -18.32
CA ALA A 21 38.52 -2.49 -19.06
C ALA A 21 39.18 -3.61 -19.89
N CYS A 22 38.40 -4.68 -20.10
CA CYS A 22 38.68 -5.70 -21.12
C CYS A 22 37.39 -6.08 -21.88
N SER A 23 37.51 -6.07 -23.20
CA SER A 23 36.49 -6.31 -24.23
C SER A 23 36.19 -7.79 -24.47
N VAL A 24 34.95 -8.13 -24.82
CA VAL A 24 34.56 -9.48 -25.29
C VAL A 24 34.28 -9.46 -26.80
N ARG A 25 34.91 -10.40 -27.51
CA ARG A 25 34.83 -10.63 -28.96
C ARG A 25 33.54 -11.33 -29.38
N ARG A 26 33.06 -10.97 -30.58
CA ARG A 26 32.05 -11.69 -31.38
C ARG A 26 32.65 -12.94 -32.01
N LEU A 27 31.85 -14.00 -32.16
CA LEU A 27 32.08 -15.13 -33.04
C LEU A 27 30.94 -15.21 -34.06
N THR A 28 31.32 -15.35 -35.33
CA THR A 28 30.50 -15.56 -36.52
C THR A 28 30.82 -16.92 -37.13
N ALA A 29 29.93 -17.37 -38.04
CA ALA A 29 30.07 -18.40 -39.10
C ALA A 29 29.32 -19.73 -38.83
N THR A 30 28.76 -20.48 -39.78
CA THR A 30 28.27 -20.34 -41.17
C THR A 30 27.46 -21.63 -41.48
N ALA A 31 26.61 -21.59 -42.50
CA ALA A 31 25.65 -22.59 -43.00
C ALA A 31 26.22 -23.92 -43.57
N VAL A 32 25.28 -24.74 -44.13
CA VAL A 32 25.37 -25.86 -45.12
C VAL A 32 24.78 -27.17 -44.52
N LEU A 33 23.91 -28.03 -45.12
CA LEU A 33 23.42 -28.30 -46.48
C LEU A 33 22.02 -29.00 -46.42
N ALA A 34 21.29 -28.96 -47.54
CA ALA A 34 20.02 -29.64 -47.82
C ALA A 34 20.14 -31.13 -48.22
N VAL A 35 19.06 -31.91 -48.05
CA VAL A 35 18.78 -33.14 -48.83
C VAL A 35 17.27 -33.21 -49.15
N LEU A 36 16.98 -33.38 -50.45
CA LEU A 36 15.68 -33.60 -51.08
C LEU A 36 15.25 -35.07 -50.97
N PHE A 37 13.93 -35.32 -50.85
CA PHE A 37 13.30 -36.51 -51.45
C PHE A 37 11.87 -36.19 -51.92
N ALA A 38 11.62 -36.52 -53.20
CA ALA A 38 10.34 -36.40 -53.88
C ALA A 38 9.55 -37.72 -53.80
N GLY A 39 8.22 -37.66 -53.84
CA GLY A 39 7.35 -38.84 -53.87
C GLY A 39 5.88 -38.51 -54.17
N LEU A 40 5.54 -38.63 -55.45
CA LEU A 40 4.25 -38.61 -56.16
C LEU A 40 2.93 -38.99 -55.44
N LEU A 41 1.86 -38.27 -55.84
CA LEU A 41 0.43 -38.56 -55.75
C LEU A 41 -0.02 -39.74 -56.64
N PRO A 42 -1.25 -40.28 -56.45
CA PRO A 42 -2.28 -39.99 -57.46
C PRO A 42 -3.71 -39.72 -56.92
N VAL A 43 -4.49 -39.19 -57.86
CA VAL A 43 -5.85 -38.58 -57.87
C VAL A 43 -7.00 -39.61 -57.94
N ALA A 44 -8.19 -39.30 -57.39
CA ALA A 44 -9.50 -39.57 -58.04
C ALA A 44 -10.73 -38.90 -57.38
N ARG A 45 -11.45 -38.10 -58.22
CA ARG A 45 -12.92 -37.95 -58.42
C ARG A 45 -13.81 -37.37 -57.29
N THR A 46 -14.28 -36.12 -57.39
CA THR A 46 -15.48 -35.57 -58.11
C THR A 46 -16.84 -36.04 -57.59
N GLY A 47 -17.59 -35.11 -56.99
CA GLY A 47 -19.03 -35.17 -56.71
C GLY A 47 -19.59 -33.75 -56.62
N ALA A 48 -20.71 -33.51 -57.28
CA ALA A 48 -21.19 -32.23 -57.79
C ALA A 48 -21.79 -31.27 -56.74
N ALA A 49 -21.73 -29.98 -57.06
CA ALA A 49 -22.41 -28.88 -56.39
C ALA A 49 -23.82 -28.70 -56.98
N GLU A 50 -24.81 -28.46 -56.12
CA GLU A 50 -26.14 -27.96 -56.48
C GLU A 50 -26.27 -26.53 -55.95
N GLU A 51 -26.49 -25.58 -56.88
CA GLU A 51 -26.69 -24.16 -56.65
C GLU A 51 -28.09 -23.89 -56.09
N VAL A 52 -28.17 -23.30 -54.89
CA VAL A 52 -29.40 -22.69 -54.36
C VAL A 52 -29.20 -21.17 -54.32
N ALA A 53 -30.01 -20.44 -55.09
CA ALA A 53 -30.01 -19.00 -55.18
C ALA A 53 -30.27 -18.32 -53.81
N PRO A 54 -29.59 -17.22 -53.45
CA PRO A 54 -29.80 -16.58 -52.16
C PRO A 54 -31.07 -15.72 -52.18
N LYS A 55 -32.05 -16.13 -51.34
CA LYS A 55 -33.09 -15.23 -50.83
C LYS A 55 -32.44 -14.14 -49.98
N LYS A 56 -32.89 -12.89 -50.17
CA LYS A 56 -32.52 -11.70 -49.39
C LYS A 56 -32.52 -11.99 -47.89
N ALA A 57 -31.38 -11.84 -47.23
CA ALA A 57 -31.27 -11.85 -45.78
C ALA A 57 -31.52 -10.44 -45.21
N ASN A 58 -32.45 -10.35 -44.27
CA ASN A 58 -32.70 -9.18 -43.43
C ASN A 58 -31.59 -9.00 -42.39
N ALA A 59 -31.36 -7.76 -41.98
CA ALA A 59 -30.40 -7.32 -40.97
C ALA A 59 -30.59 -7.99 -39.59
N ASN A 60 -29.57 -8.73 -39.13
CA ASN A 60 -29.19 -8.91 -37.72
C ASN A 60 -27.91 -9.78 -37.58
N ASP A 61 -26.76 -9.27 -38.00
CA ASP A 61 -25.46 -9.82 -37.61
C ASP A 61 -24.73 -8.77 -36.76
N GLY A 62 -24.32 -9.16 -35.54
CA GLY A 62 -23.64 -8.32 -34.54
C GLY A 62 -22.23 -7.84 -34.92
N ALA A 63 -22.05 -7.41 -36.17
CA ALA A 63 -20.83 -6.81 -36.67
C ALA A 63 -20.84 -5.29 -36.43
N LEU A 64 -19.75 -4.77 -35.88
CA LEU A 64 -19.57 -3.32 -35.73
C LEU A 64 -19.56 -2.64 -37.11
N PRO A 65 -20.16 -1.46 -37.27
CA PRO A 65 -20.13 -0.74 -38.54
C PRO A 65 -18.69 -0.42 -38.95
N VAL A 66 -18.41 -0.59 -40.24
CA VAL A 66 -17.11 -0.29 -40.83
C VAL A 66 -17.01 1.22 -41.04
N VAL A 67 -16.05 1.87 -40.36
CA VAL A 67 -15.73 3.28 -40.58
C VAL A 67 -15.00 3.41 -41.92
N ARG A 68 -15.53 4.26 -42.79
CA ARG A 68 -14.98 4.53 -44.13
C ARG A 68 -14.28 5.89 -44.14
N ASN A 69 -13.55 6.19 -45.23
CA ASN A 69 -12.86 7.47 -45.42
C ASN A 69 -11.85 7.80 -44.31
N VAL A 70 -11.10 6.78 -43.85
CA VAL A 70 -10.01 6.95 -42.88
C VAL A 70 -8.69 7.02 -43.64
N GLU A 71 -7.81 7.96 -43.28
CA GLU A 71 -6.47 8.03 -43.85
C GLU A 71 -5.65 6.80 -43.48
N GLN A 72 -5.22 6.05 -44.50
CA GLN A 72 -4.52 4.78 -44.33
C GLN A 72 -3.23 4.93 -43.51
N GLN A 73 -2.37 5.89 -43.88
CA GLN A 73 -1.04 6.00 -43.26
C GLN A 73 -1.12 6.29 -41.75
N PRO A 74 -1.92 7.26 -41.26
CA PRO A 74 -2.12 7.47 -39.84
C PRO A 74 -2.71 6.26 -39.11
N LEU A 75 -3.70 5.57 -39.71
CA LEU A 75 -4.33 4.38 -39.13
C LEU A 75 -3.32 3.22 -38.97
N VAL A 76 -2.51 2.97 -39.99
CA VAL A 76 -1.45 1.94 -39.96
C VAL A 76 -0.45 2.26 -38.86
N ALA A 77 0.00 3.52 -38.76
CA ALA A 77 0.94 3.93 -37.72
C ALA A 77 0.34 3.80 -36.31
N ALA A 78 -0.93 4.16 -36.12
CA ALA A 78 -1.64 3.99 -34.85
C ALA A 78 -1.81 2.51 -34.48
N THR A 79 -2.14 1.67 -35.45
CA THR A 79 -2.32 0.22 -35.26
C THR A 79 -1.01 -0.45 -34.85
N LYS A 80 0.13 -0.06 -35.43
CA LYS A 80 1.45 -0.58 -35.00
C LYS A 80 1.74 -0.26 -33.52
N ARG A 81 1.44 0.97 -33.07
CA ARG A 81 1.58 1.35 -31.66
C ARG A 81 0.60 0.59 -30.76
N LEU A 82 -0.63 0.36 -31.22
CA LEU A 82 -1.62 -0.46 -30.51
C LEU A 82 -1.14 -1.89 -30.29
N VAL A 83 -0.60 -2.53 -31.33
CA VAL A 83 -0.07 -3.91 -31.23
C VAL A 83 1.09 -3.98 -30.24
N GLN A 84 2.03 -3.02 -30.29
CA GLN A 84 3.10 -2.91 -29.30
C GLN A 84 2.57 -2.70 -27.88
N ALA A 85 1.52 -1.89 -27.71
CA ALA A 85 0.87 -1.69 -26.41
C ALA A 85 0.19 -2.98 -25.91
N LEU A 86 -0.47 -3.74 -26.79
CA LEU A 86 -1.09 -5.02 -26.47
C LEU A 86 -0.05 -6.05 -26.00
N GLU A 87 1.11 -6.12 -26.65
CA GLU A 87 2.25 -6.94 -26.19
C GLU A 87 2.73 -6.49 -24.80
N TYR A 88 2.91 -5.18 -24.61
CA TYR A 88 3.39 -4.61 -23.35
C TYR A 88 2.46 -4.91 -22.16
N VAL A 89 1.13 -4.87 -22.37
CA VAL A 89 0.14 -5.20 -21.31
C VAL A 89 -0.12 -6.70 -21.17
N GLY A 90 0.68 -7.55 -21.83
CA GLY A 90 0.58 -9.01 -21.75
C GLY A 90 -0.65 -9.59 -22.44
N ALA A 91 -1.20 -8.92 -23.44
CA ALA A 91 -2.37 -9.35 -24.22
C ALA A 91 -2.11 -9.32 -25.74
N PRO A 92 -1.07 -10.01 -26.25
CA PRO A 92 -0.77 -10.04 -27.67
C PRO A 92 -1.93 -10.63 -28.48
N LEU A 93 -2.07 -10.19 -29.73
CA LEU A 93 -3.04 -10.78 -30.66
C LEU A 93 -2.71 -12.26 -30.90
N LYS A 94 -3.74 -13.06 -31.22
CA LYS A 94 -3.52 -14.45 -31.64
C LYS A 94 -2.58 -14.48 -32.85
N PRO A 95 -1.66 -15.47 -32.98
CA PRO A 95 -0.69 -15.49 -34.08
C PRO A 95 -1.31 -15.39 -35.47
N GLN A 96 -2.45 -16.04 -35.70
CA GLN A 96 -3.17 -15.96 -36.98
C GLN A 96 -3.74 -14.55 -37.24
N ASP A 97 -4.19 -13.86 -36.20
CA ASP A 97 -4.74 -12.51 -36.29
C ASP A 97 -3.63 -11.47 -36.49
N ALA A 98 -2.49 -11.65 -35.83
CA ALA A 98 -1.30 -10.85 -36.05
C ALA A 98 -0.82 -10.96 -37.50
N GLN A 99 -0.81 -12.17 -38.09
CA GLN A 99 -0.48 -12.37 -39.50
C GLN A 99 -1.47 -11.69 -40.44
N ARG A 100 -2.78 -11.85 -40.19
CA ARG A 100 -3.83 -11.18 -40.99
C ARG A 100 -3.75 -9.66 -40.89
N LEU A 101 -3.46 -9.15 -39.69
CA LEU A 101 -3.29 -7.72 -39.47
C LEU A 101 -2.07 -7.20 -40.22
N GLU A 102 -0.93 -7.88 -40.15
CA GLU A 102 0.29 -7.47 -40.85
C GLU A 102 0.08 -7.42 -42.36
N ALA A 103 -0.64 -8.40 -42.94
CA ALA A 103 -1.02 -8.36 -44.35
C ALA A 103 -1.88 -7.12 -44.69
N ALA A 104 -2.87 -6.79 -43.84
CA ALA A 104 -3.70 -5.60 -44.02
C ALA A 104 -2.92 -4.28 -43.87
N LEU A 105 -1.90 -4.24 -43.00
CA LEU A 105 -1.04 -3.07 -42.80
C LEU A 105 -0.12 -2.79 -44.00
N GLN A 106 0.20 -3.82 -44.80
CA GLN A 106 1.09 -3.73 -45.97
C GLN A 106 0.35 -3.56 -47.31
N ASP A 107 -0.98 -3.68 -47.31
CA ASP A 107 -1.80 -3.55 -48.52
C ASP A 107 -1.71 -2.13 -49.10
N THR A 108 -1.51 -2.00 -50.41
CA THR A 108 -1.38 -0.71 -51.09
C THR A 108 -2.73 -0.04 -51.39
N ASP A 109 -3.84 -0.79 -51.36
CA ASP A 109 -5.18 -0.24 -51.49
C ASP A 109 -5.69 0.24 -50.13
N ALA A 110 -5.87 1.55 -49.98
CA ALA A 110 -6.29 2.17 -48.74
C ALA A 110 -7.64 1.63 -48.21
N SER A 111 -8.61 1.33 -49.09
CA SER A 111 -9.92 0.81 -48.69
C SER A 111 -9.83 -0.64 -48.22
N VAL A 112 -8.99 -1.45 -48.88
CA VAL A 112 -8.73 -2.84 -48.47
C VAL A 112 -7.97 -2.87 -47.14
N SER A 113 -6.92 -2.08 -47.01
CA SER A 113 -6.11 -1.95 -45.79
C SER A 113 -6.95 -1.52 -44.57
N VAL A 114 -7.70 -0.42 -44.68
CA VAL A 114 -8.56 0.11 -43.60
C VAL A 114 -9.62 -0.91 -43.18
N ARG A 115 -10.21 -1.65 -44.14
CA ARG A 115 -11.21 -2.68 -43.86
C ARG A 115 -10.59 -3.90 -43.19
N GLY A 116 -9.44 -4.36 -43.67
CA GLY A 116 -8.71 -5.50 -43.11
C GLY A 116 -8.27 -5.27 -41.67
N ILE A 117 -7.78 -4.05 -41.36
CA ILE A 117 -7.43 -3.65 -39.99
C ILE A 117 -8.67 -3.76 -39.08
N GLN A 118 -9.81 -3.18 -39.49
CA GLN A 118 -11.05 -3.25 -38.71
C GLN A 118 -11.55 -4.68 -38.53
N GLN A 119 -11.52 -5.50 -39.57
CA GLN A 119 -11.97 -6.88 -39.52
C GLN A 119 -11.22 -7.71 -38.47
N VAL A 120 -9.93 -7.45 -38.28
CA VAL A 120 -9.14 -8.13 -37.24
C VAL A 120 -9.41 -7.52 -35.86
N LEU A 121 -9.32 -6.20 -35.72
CA LEU A 121 -9.38 -5.53 -34.41
C LEU A 121 -10.80 -5.49 -33.81
N ASP A 122 -11.85 -5.43 -34.64
CA ASP A 122 -13.25 -5.43 -34.18
C ASP A 122 -13.57 -6.68 -33.37
N ALA A 123 -12.98 -7.84 -33.70
CA ALA A 123 -13.17 -9.09 -32.96
C ALA A 123 -12.67 -9.03 -31.50
N TYR A 124 -11.79 -8.08 -31.17
CA TYR A 124 -11.27 -7.84 -29.83
C TYR A 124 -11.96 -6.67 -29.13
N ALA A 125 -12.88 -5.97 -29.80
CA ALA A 125 -13.57 -4.82 -29.25
C ALA A 125 -14.71 -5.22 -28.30
N ILE A 126 -14.65 -4.76 -27.04
CA ILE A 126 -15.75 -4.94 -26.07
C ILE A 126 -16.90 -3.98 -26.34
N ALA A 127 -16.59 -2.79 -26.88
CA ALA A 127 -17.54 -1.75 -27.21
C ALA A 127 -17.06 -0.93 -28.41
N MET A 128 -18.02 -0.30 -29.10
CA MET A 128 -17.78 0.76 -30.05
C MET A 128 -18.31 2.09 -29.50
N VAL A 129 -17.47 3.11 -29.52
CA VAL A 129 -17.77 4.49 -29.17
C VAL A 129 -17.88 5.31 -30.45
N HIS A 130 -19.05 5.86 -30.74
CA HIS A 130 -19.27 6.80 -31.83
C HIS A 130 -19.39 8.21 -31.24
N ILE A 131 -18.45 9.07 -31.60
CA ILE A 131 -18.46 10.51 -31.31
C ILE A 131 -18.97 11.20 -32.58
N ASN A 132 -20.20 11.69 -32.55
CA ASN A 132 -20.81 12.33 -33.72
C ASN A 132 -20.22 13.74 -33.96
N ALA A 133 -20.60 14.41 -35.05
CA ALA A 133 -20.11 15.74 -35.40
C ALA A 133 -20.37 16.82 -34.31
N GLU A 134 -21.40 16.68 -33.49
CA GLU A 134 -21.69 17.56 -32.34
C GLU A 134 -20.96 17.14 -31.05
N SER A 135 -19.97 16.24 -31.12
CA SER A 135 -19.20 15.70 -29.99
C SER A 135 -20.03 14.93 -28.96
N ARG A 136 -21.20 14.40 -29.35
CA ARG A 136 -22.02 13.52 -28.52
C ARG A 136 -21.55 12.08 -28.65
N VAL A 137 -21.51 11.38 -27.51
CA VAL A 137 -21.04 9.99 -27.43
C VAL A 137 -22.23 9.02 -27.47
N LYS A 138 -22.17 8.05 -28.38
CA LYS A 138 -23.03 6.88 -28.41
C LYS A 138 -22.19 5.61 -28.29
N VAL A 139 -22.65 4.66 -27.49
CA VAL A 139 -21.95 3.39 -27.30
C VAL A 139 -22.78 2.22 -27.82
N ALA A 140 -22.11 1.25 -28.43
CA ALA A 140 -22.68 -0.02 -28.84
C ALA A 140 -21.82 -1.18 -28.32
N GLU A 141 -22.46 -2.31 -28.02
CA GLU A 141 -21.78 -3.53 -27.63
C GLU A 141 -20.90 -4.05 -28.78
N GLY A 142 -19.65 -4.40 -28.49
CA GLY A 142 -18.74 -5.01 -29.46
C GLY A 142 -18.85 -6.53 -29.50
N PRO A 143 -18.19 -7.23 -30.44
CA PRO A 143 -18.33 -8.68 -30.61
C PRO A 143 -17.35 -9.49 -29.75
N ALA A 144 -16.43 -8.86 -29.00
CA ALA A 144 -15.46 -9.60 -28.18
C ALA A 144 -16.17 -10.53 -27.17
N PRO A 145 -15.60 -11.72 -26.88
CA PRO A 145 -16.16 -12.62 -25.87
C PRO A 145 -16.32 -11.93 -24.50
N LYS A 146 -17.50 -12.05 -23.89
CA LYS A 146 -17.84 -11.40 -22.61
C LYS A 146 -17.33 -12.19 -21.40
N GLU A 147 -16.04 -12.48 -21.36
CA GLU A 147 -15.43 -13.26 -20.29
C GLU A 147 -14.55 -12.38 -19.39
N LEU A 148 -14.81 -12.40 -18.08
CA LEU A 148 -13.94 -11.81 -17.06
C LEU A 148 -13.24 -12.91 -16.25
N ARG A 149 -12.27 -12.52 -15.41
CA ARG A 149 -11.69 -13.43 -14.41
C ARG A 149 -11.89 -12.88 -13.02
N GLN A 150 -12.39 -13.72 -12.13
CA GLN A 150 -12.43 -13.38 -10.71
C GLN A 150 -11.00 -13.11 -10.22
N HIS A 151 -10.84 -12.02 -9.49
CA HIS A 151 -9.58 -11.46 -9.03
C HIS A 151 -8.51 -11.24 -10.10
N GLY A 152 -8.89 -11.18 -11.39
CA GLY A 152 -7.96 -11.02 -12.51
C GLY A 152 -8.36 -9.92 -13.47
N TRP A 153 -7.37 -9.41 -14.20
CA TRP A 153 -7.58 -8.42 -15.25
C TRP A 153 -7.76 -9.10 -16.62
N ARG A 154 -8.69 -8.59 -17.41
CA ARG A 154 -8.89 -8.92 -18.82
C ARG A 154 -8.72 -7.68 -19.68
N THR A 155 -8.02 -7.83 -20.80
CA THR A 155 -7.74 -6.75 -21.74
C THR A 155 -8.66 -6.87 -22.95
N PHE A 156 -9.28 -5.77 -23.34
CA PHE A 156 -10.14 -5.65 -24.52
C PHE A 156 -9.75 -4.40 -25.33
N LEU A 157 -10.29 -4.29 -26.54
CA LEU A 157 -10.25 -3.07 -27.33
C LEU A 157 -11.55 -2.28 -27.20
N VAL A 158 -11.47 -0.98 -27.45
CA VAL A 158 -12.60 -0.09 -27.67
C VAL A 158 -12.41 0.53 -29.05
N LYS A 159 -13.36 0.30 -29.95
CA LYS A 159 -13.37 0.92 -31.27
C LYS A 159 -13.91 2.34 -31.14
N VAL A 160 -13.18 3.35 -31.59
CA VAL A 160 -13.59 4.75 -31.55
C VAL A 160 -13.82 5.25 -32.97
N HIS A 161 -15.06 5.55 -33.30
CA HIS A 161 -15.44 6.30 -34.50
C HIS A 161 -15.57 7.78 -34.13
N ASN A 162 -14.58 8.58 -34.49
CA ASN A 162 -14.44 9.97 -34.08
C ASN A 162 -14.80 10.91 -35.24
N GLU A 163 -16.09 11.04 -35.52
CA GLU A 163 -16.60 11.87 -36.63
C GLU A 163 -16.35 13.37 -36.40
N ALA A 164 -16.33 13.81 -35.13
CA ALA A 164 -16.00 15.20 -34.79
C ALA A 164 -14.50 15.54 -34.87
N GLY A 165 -13.61 14.55 -34.97
CA GLY A 165 -12.15 14.78 -35.00
C GLY A 165 -11.58 15.39 -33.71
N ILE A 166 -12.23 15.18 -32.55
CA ILE A 166 -11.78 15.72 -31.27
C ILE A 166 -10.57 14.94 -30.71
N THR A 167 -9.80 15.60 -29.85
CA THR A 167 -8.57 15.06 -29.24
C THR A 167 -8.56 14.90 -27.70
N PRO A 168 -9.65 15.07 -26.91
CA PRO A 168 -9.61 14.73 -25.49
C PRO A 168 -9.25 13.27 -25.20
N ALA A 169 -8.91 12.96 -23.95
CA ALA A 169 -8.78 11.56 -23.51
C ALA A 169 -10.15 10.88 -23.48
N LEU A 170 -10.21 9.62 -23.92
CA LEU A 170 -11.40 8.79 -23.78
C LEU A 170 -11.41 8.17 -22.37
N ALA A 171 -12.41 8.51 -21.58
CA ALA A 171 -12.65 7.92 -20.26
C ALA A 171 -13.70 6.80 -20.37
N ALA A 172 -13.54 5.78 -19.52
CA ALA A 172 -14.48 4.70 -19.33
C ALA A 172 -14.89 4.65 -17.86
N GLU A 173 -16.18 4.55 -17.61
CA GLU A 173 -16.78 4.60 -16.28
C GLU A 173 -17.84 3.51 -16.15
N SER A 174 -18.16 3.11 -14.92
CA SER A 174 -19.22 2.16 -14.64
C SER A 174 -19.72 2.37 -13.21
N PRO A 175 -21.03 2.32 -12.95
CA PRO A 175 -21.57 2.23 -11.59
C PRO A 175 -20.98 1.03 -10.83
N ASN A 176 -20.71 -0.08 -11.53
CA ASN A 176 -20.11 -1.28 -10.96
C ASN A 176 -18.62 -1.13 -10.64
N ALA A 177 -17.98 -0.04 -11.10
CA ALA A 177 -16.61 0.33 -10.79
C ALA A 177 -16.49 1.53 -9.84
N ALA A 178 -17.62 1.99 -9.27
CA ALA A 178 -17.62 3.02 -8.25
C ALA A 178 -16.77 2.59 -7.02
N PRO A 179 -16.18 3.55 -6.29
CA PRO A 179 -15.31 3.25 -5.15
C PRO A 179 -15.96 2.32 -4.12
N LEU A 180 -15.25 1.31 -3.60
CA LEU A 180 -15.81 0.45 -2.53
C LEU A 180 -15.78 1.10 -1.14
N PHE A 181 -15.03 2.18 -1.00
CA PHE A 181 -14.81 2.87 0.25
C PHE A 181 -14.57 4.35 0.01
N MET A 182 -14.69 5.12 1.08
CA MET A 182 -14.22 6.50 1.14
C MET A 182 -13.08 6.61 2.13
N ARG A 183 -12.12 7.47 1.81
CA ARG A 183 -10.98 7.78 2.68
C ARG A 183 -11.27 9.01 3.54
N GLY A 184 -10.69 9.01 4.74
CA GLY A 184 -10.64 10.17 5.63
C GLY A 184 -10.30 11.46 4.91
N SER A 185 -11.11 12.50 5.09
CA SER A 185 -10.85 13.86 4.62
C SER A 185 -11.17 14.89 5.70
N GLY A 186 -10.18 15.70 6.10
CA GLY A 186 -10.34 16.86 6.99
C GLY A 186 -10.21 16.56 8.49
N ALA A 187 -10.21 17.64 9.30
CA ALA A 187 -10.32 17.55 10.75
C ALA A 187 -11.76 17.16 11.09
N ARG A 188 -11.95 15.93 11.56
CA ARG A 188 -13.27 15.40 11.88
C ARG A 188 -13.40 15.33 13.38
N GLN A 189 -14.46 15.92 13.88
CA GLN A 189 -14.81 15.87 15.30
C GLN A 189 -16.19 15.26 15.47
N ARG A 190 -16.85 14.78 14.38
CA ARG A 190 -18.22 14.23 14.41
C ARG A 190 -18.39 13.09 13.37
N PRO A 191 -19.21 12.07 13.68
CA PRO A 191 -19.56 10.98 12.74
C PRO A 191 -20.29 11.49 11.49
N LEU A 192 -20.10 10.82 10.34
CA LEU A 192 -20.59 11.23 9.02
C LEU A 192 -22.07 10.90 8.78
N THR A 193 -22.95 11.23 9.72
CA THR A 193 -24.40 10.99 9.60
C THR A 193 -25.06 11.72 8.42
N GLU A 194 -24.42 12.78 7.89
CA GLU A 194 -24.94 13.61 6.79
C GLU A 194 -24.22 13.39 5.43
N SER A 195 -23.21 12.52 5.35
CA SER A 195 -22.46 12.30 4.10
C SER A 195 -23.02 11.14 3.27
N THR A 196 -22.78 11.18 1.95
CA THR A 196 -23.12 10.08 1.05
C THR A 196 -22.17 8.90 1.26
N LEU A 197 -22.45 8.08 2.28
CA LEU A 197 -21.73 6.85 2.57
C LEU A 197 -21.95 5.81 1.46
N VAL A 198 -20.99 4.91 1.26
CA VAL A 198 -21.18 3.69 0.46
C VAL A 198 -22.07 2.74 1.25
N PRO A 199 -23.29 2.45 0.80
CA PRO A 199 -24.16 1.52 1.52
C PRO A 199 -23.59 0.09 1.48
N PRO A 200 -23.68 -0.69 2.57
CA PRO A 200 -23.16 -2.07 2.59
C PRO A 200 -23.72 -2.98 1.50
N ASP A 201 -24.97 -2.78 1.07
CA ASP A 201 -25.63 -3.53 -0.01
C ASP A 201 -25.02 -3.21 -1.39
N GLU A 202 -24.58 -1.97 -1.62
CA GLU A 202 -23.92 -1.56 -2.86
C GLU A 202 -22.54 -2.21 -3.07
N VAL A 203 -21.86 -2.65 -2.01
CA VAL A 203 -20.54 -3.28 -2.08
C VAL A 203 -20.53 -4.49 -3.03
N SER A 204 -21.61 -5.27 -3.04
CA SER A 204 -21.73 -6.45 -3.90
C SER A 204 -21.89 -6.10 -5.39
N HIS A 205 -22.52 -4.94 -5.67
CA HIS A 205 -22.75 -4.42 -7.02
C HIS A 205 -21.50 -3.75 -7.60
N ARG A 206 -20.60 -3.25 -6.77
CA ARG A 206 -19.35 -2.58 -7.13
C ARG A 206 -18.18 -3.58 -7.34
N PHE A 207 -18.39 -4.60 -8.16
CA PHE A 207 -17.44 -5.71 -8.36
C PHE A 207 -16.37 -5.46 -9.42
N LEU A 208 -16.51 -4.44 -10.27
CA LEU A 208 -15.68 -4.22 -11.46
C LEU A 208 -14.56 -3.21 -11.16
N ASP A 209 -13.39 -3.31 -11.77
CA ASP A 209 -12.43 -2.19 -11.88
C ASP A 209 -12.10 -1.95 -13.35
N ILE A 210 -11.84 -0.69 -13.71
CA ILE A 210 -11.64 -0.26 -15.09
C ILE A 210 -10.34 0.54 -15.19
N ALA A 211 -9.49 0.19 -16.15
CA ALA A 211 -8.32 0.96 -16.50
C ALA A 211 -8.23 1.16 -18.02
N MET A 212 -8.14 2.40 -18.46
CA MET A 212 -7.77 2.74 -19.84
C MET A 212 -6.24 2.77 -19.94
N PHE A 213 -5.66 2.15 -20.97
CA PHE A 213 -4.22 2.24 -21.20
C PHE A 213 -3.88 3.48 -22.03
N ASP A 214 -3.24 4.45 -21.38
CA ASP A 214 -3.07 5.82 -21.87
C ASP A 214 -1.59 6.27 -21.91
N ARG A 215 -0.65 5.34 -21.67
CA ARG A 215 0.81 5.57 -21.67
C ARG A 215 1.49 5.06 -22.93
N GLN A 216 2.76 5.43 -23.10
CA GLN A 216 3.58 4.99 -24.25
C GLN A 216 3.51 3.46 -24.42
N PRO A 217 3.35 2.95 -25.66
CA PRO A 217 3.46 3.67 -26.94
C PRO A 217 2.19 4.41 -27.40
N LEU A 218 1.09 4.35 -26.64
CA LEU A 218 -0.11 5.15 -26.92
C LEU A 218 0.02 6.56 -26.34
N LYS A 219 -0.80 7.48 -26.86
CA LYS A 219 -0.96 8.82 -26.29
C LYS A 219 -2.20 8.83 -25.38
N PRO A 220 -2.23 9.64 -24.30
CA PRO A 220 -3.42 9.74 -23.46
C PRO A 220 -4.66 10.26 -24.21
N THR A 221 -4.44 11.21 -25.11
CA THR A 221 -5.46 11.89 -25.89
C THR A 221 -5.80 11.16 -27.18
N LEU A 222 -7.05 11.32 -27.65
CA LEU A 222 -7.48 10.92 -28.99
C LEU A 222 -6.65 11.63 -30.07
N SER A 223 -6.43 10.95 -31.19
CA SER A 223 -5.59 11.45 -32.28
C SER A 223 -6.29 12.49 -33.18
N GLY A 224 -7.62 12.58 -33.12
CA GLY A 224 -8.44 13.31 -34.08
C GLY A 224 -8.73 12.53 -35.38
N LEU A 225 -8.16 11.33 -35.56
CA LEU A 225 -8.43 10.45 -36.70
C LEU A 225 -9.86 9.90 -36.62
N SER A 226 -10.55 9.78 -37.75
CA SER A 226 -11.92 9.26 -37.84
C SER A 226 -12.10 7.86 -37.23
N LEU A 227 -11.04 7.04 -37.21
CA LEU A 227 -11.02 5.73 -36.58
C LEU A 227 -9.78 5.55 -35.72
N GLU A 228 -9.97 5.14 -34.48
CA GLU A 228 -8.89 4.74 -33.58
C GLU A 228 -9.34 3.59 -32.67
N TYR A 229 -8.39 2.78 -32.17
CA TYR A 229 -8.66 1.74 -31.18
C TYR A 229 -7.93 2.06 -29.89
N ARG A 230 -8.61 1.86 -28.77
CA ARG A 230 -8.07 2.05 -27.42
C ARG A 230 -8.08 0.74 -26.65
N ILE A 231 -7.17 0.60 -25.69
CA ILE A 231 -7.10 -0.57 -24.82
C ILE A 231 -7.83 -0.24 -23.53
N ILE A 232 -8.76 -1.11 -23.15
CA ILE A 232 -9.45 -1.10 -21.86
C ILE A 232 -9.13 -2.40 -21.11
N GLN A 233 -8.84 -2.29 -19.83
CA GLN A 233 -8.65 -3.43 -18.94
C GLN A 233 -9.76 -3.46 -17.90
N LEU A 234 -10.39 -4.62 -17.74
CA LEU A 234 -11.49 -4.85 -16.82
C LEU A 234 -11.08 -5.91 -15.79
N TYR A 235 -11.24 -5.60 -14.51
CA TYR A 235 -11.04 -6.51 -13.39
C TYR A 235 -12.38 -6.91 -12.80
N SER A 236 -12.52 -8.15 -12.33
CA SER A 236 -13.69 -8.55 -11.53
C SER A 236 -13.29 -9.06 -10.16
N ARG A 237 -13.92 -8.57 -9.08
CA ARG A 237 -13.84 -9.16 -7.74
C ARG A 237 -14.71 -10.42 -7.61
N ALA A 238 -15.74 -10.55 -8.44
CA ALA A 238 -16.74 -11.61 -8.36
C ALA A 238 -16.59 -12.66 -9.47
N ALA A 239 -17.07 -13.87 -9.20
CA ALA A 239 -17.24 -14.95 -10.19
C ALA A 239 -18.71 -15.08 -10.64
N GLY A 240 -18.93 -15.86 -11.71
CA GLY A 240 -20.25 -16.15 -12.26
C GLY A 240 -20.76 -15.09 -13.23
N ARG A 241 -22.05 -15.16 -13.57
CA ARG A 241 -22.69 -14.18 -14.44
C ARG A 241 -22.84 -12.84 -13.72
N ARG A 242 -22.33 -11.76 -14.34
CA ARG A 242 -22.37 -10.41 -13.79
C ARG A 242 -22.62 -9.43 -14.92
N GLU A 243 -23.66 -8.62 -14.79
CA GLU A 243 -23.89 -7.51 -15.70
C GLU A 243 -23.11 -6.29 -15.21
N ALA A 244 -22.43 -5.60 -16.13
CA ALA A 244 -21.85 -4.30 -15.88
C ALA A 244 -22.32 -3.29 -16.92
N GLU A 245 -22.64 -2.09 -16.47
CA GLU A 245 -22.93 -0.96 -17.37
C GLU A 245 -21.62 -0.21 -17.65
N LEU A 246 -21.17 -0.21 -18.90
CA LEU A 246 -19.97 0.51 -19.33
C LEU A 246 -20.37 1.82 -20.02
N ALA A 247 -19.97 2.94 -19.44
CA ALA A 247 -20.15 4.28 -20.00
C ALA A 247 -18.83 4.85 -20.52
N PHE A 248 -18.91 5.66 -21.57
CA PHE A 248 -17.74 6.34 -22.15
C PHE A 248 -17.99 7.83 -22.30
N ASN A 249 -16.94 8.64 -22.12
CA ASN A 249 -16.96 10.08 -22.38
C ASN A 249 -15.60 10.56 -22.90
N ALA A 250 -15.59 11.72 -23.58
CA ALA A 250 -14.39 12.32 -24.14
C ALA A 250 -14.28 13.81 -23.71
N GLY A 251 -14.46 14.09 -22.41
CA GLY A 251 -14.36 15.43 -21.82
C GLY A 251 -15.70 16.08 -21.46
N GLN A 252 -15.64 17.25 -20.80
CA GLN A 252 -16.82 17.98 -20.33
C GLN A 252 -17.76 18.34 -21.48
N GLY A 253 -19.05 18.05 -21.32
CA GLY A 253 -20.09 18.31 -22.33
C GLY A 253 -20.34 17.18 -23.33
N THR A 254 -19.51 16.12 -23.34
CA THR A 254 -19.73 14.93 -24.18
C THR A 254 -20.67 13.89 -23.53
N GLN A 255 -21.06 14.12 -22.28
CA GLN A 255 -22.04 13.32 -21.54
C GLN A 255 -23.43 13.53 -22.16
N ASP A 256 -24.04 12.44 -22.63
CA ASP A 256 -25.38 12.49 -23.22
C ASP A 256 -26.44 12.39 -22.11
N LEU A 257 -27.30 13.41 -22.00
CA LEU A 257 -28.45 13.47 -21.08
C LEU A 257 -29.47 12.33 -21.32
N GLY A 258 -29.38 11.63 -22.46
CA GLY A 258 -30.24 10.50 -22.81
C GLY A 258 -29.69 9.10 -22.50
N PHE A 259 -28.62 8.96 -21.70
CA PHE A 259 -27.99 7.68 -21.34
C PHE A 259 -27.51 6.83 -22.53
N ARG A 260 -27.24 7.45 -23.69
CA ARG A 260 -26.80 6.73 -24.90
C ARG A 260 -25.30 6.44 -24.91
N ASN A 261 -24.58 7.02 -23.96
CA ASN A 261 -23.14 6.85 -23.80
C ASN A 261 -22.80 5.63 -22.93
N SER A 262 -23.77 4.81 -22.55
CA SER A 262 -23.57 3.57 -21.80
C SER A 262 -24.17 2.35 -22.51
N VAL A 263 -23.64 1.18 -22.16
CA VAL A 263 -24.13 -0.11 -22.63
C VAL A 263 -24.08 -1.15 -21.50
N PRO A 264 -25.19 -1.84 -21.18
CA PRO A 264 -25.16 -2.99 -20.28
C PRO A 264 -24.55 -4.19 -20.99
N ILE A 265 -23.59 -4.84 -20.35
CA ILE A 265 -22.92 -6.03 -20.89
C ILE A 265 -22.96 -7.14 -19.84
N LEU A 266 -23.55 -8.28 -20.19
CA LEU A 266 -23.54 -9.48 -19.36
C LEU A 266 -22.23 -10.25 -19.54
N PHE A 267 -21.39 -10.24 -18.51
CA PHE A 267 -20.14 -10.99 -18.45
C PHE A 267 -20.30 -12.35 -17.78
N GLN A 268 -19.54 -13.32 -18.25
CA GLN A 268 -19.23 -14.56 -17.54
C GLN A 268 -17.87 -14.40 -16.86
N ALA A 269 -17.84 -14.19 -15.54
CA ALA A 269 -16.60 -14.16 -14.78
C ALA A 269 -16.19 -15.59 -14.38
N VAL A 270 -15.09 -16.08 -14.92
CA VAL A 270 -14.54 -17.40 -14.59
C VAL A 270 -13.96 -17.37 -13.16
N PRO A 271 -14.24 -18.38 -12.32
CA PRO A 271 -13.67 -18.47 -10.98
C PRO A 271 -12.13 -18.46 -10.99
N ALA A 272 -11.56 -17.88 -9.94
CA ALA A 272 -10.13 -17.99 -9.64
C ALA A 272 -9.83 -19.35 -8.99
N VAL A 273 -8.54 -19.69 -8.91
CA VAL A 273 -8.07 -20.83 -8.12
C VAL A 273 -8.01 -20.42 -6.67
N ASP A 274 -8.54 -21.27 -5.80
CA ASP A 274 -8.46 -21.09 -4.36
C ASP A 274 -7.10 -21.56 -3.81
N VAL A 275 -6.21 -20.63 -3.48
CA VAL A 275 -4.85 -20.94 -3.02
C VAL A 275 -4.82 -20.97 -1.49
N ALA A 276 -4.79 -22.16 -0.92
CA ALA A 276 -4.63 -22.40 0.51
C ALA A 276 -3.16 -22.14 0.92
N LEU A 277 -2.96 -21.27 1.91
CA LEU A 277 -1.64 -20.93 2.42
C LEU A 277 -1.33 -21.80 3.64
N SER A 278 -0.18 -22.45 3.64
CA SER A 278 0.42 -23.01 4.85
C SER A 278 1.54 -22.09 5.31
N VAL A 279 1.40 -21.49 6.49
CA VAL A 279 2.29 -20.46 7.02
C VAL A 279 2.85 -20.95 8.34
N LEU A 280 4.09 -21.43 8.31
CA LEU A 280 4.76 -22.01 9.47
C LEU A 280 5.81 -21.03 9.99
N ASP A 281 5.80 -20.80 11.30
CA ASP A 281 6.82 -20.00 12.00
C ASP A 281 8.17 -20.74 12.03
N HIS A 282 9.23 -20.08 12.48
CA HIS A 282 10.61 -20.59 12.53
C HIS A 282 10.78 -21.94 13.27
N ASP A 283 9.86 -22.28 14.16
CA ASP A 283 9.80 -23.53 14.94
C ASP A 283 8.87 -24.59 14.33
N GLY A 284 8.19 -24.26 13.23
CA GLY A 284 7.24 -25.13 12.52
C GLY A 284 5.78 -24.98 12.97
N GLU A 285 5.50 -24.14 13.97
CA GLU A 285 4.13 -23.92 14.44
C GLU A 285 3.32 -23.05 13.46
N PRO A 286 2.00 -23.29 13.31
CA PRO A 286 1.12 -22.46 12.50
C PRO A 286 1.09 -21.00 12.98
N THR A 287 1.24 -20.05 12.05
CA THR A 287 1.28 -18.62 12.40
C THR A 287 0.59 -17.73 11.36
N MET A 288 0.64 -16.41 11.58
CA MET A 288 0.19 -15.39 10.64
C MET A 288 1.37 -14.61 10.09
N ALA A 289 1.31 -14.25 8.81
CA ALA A 289 2.34 -13.47 8.14
C ALA A 289 1.74 -12.38 7.24
N ALA A 290 2.56 -11.36 6.96
CA ALA A 290 2.35 -10.44 5.85
C ALA A 290 2.69 -11.14 4.52
N VAL A 291 1.80 -11.04 3.55
CA VAL A 291 1.94 -11.63 2.22
C VAL A 291 1.72 -10.56 1.15
N VAL A 292 2.72 -10.35 0.29
CA VAL A 292 2.62 -9.48 -0.90
C VAL A 292 2.64 -10.37 -2.14
N ILE A 293 1.61 -10.29 -2.98
CA ILE A 293 1.51 -11.10 -4.20
C ILE A 293 1.53 -10.18 -5.40
N ARG A 294 2.47 -10.40 -6.32
CA ARG A 294 2.59 -9.65 -7.58
C ARG A 294 2.63 -10.58 -8.77
N ASP A 295 1.95 -10.21 -9.85
CA ASP A 295 2.15 -10.89 -11.13
C ASP A 295 3.37 -10.33 -11.89
N GLN A 296 3.64 -10.89 -13.08
CA GLN A 296 4.74 -10.45 -13.95
C GLN A 296 4.66 -8.98 -14.39
N LEU A 297 3.48 -8.34 -14.33
CA LEU A 297 3.30 -6.92 -14.65
C LEU A 297 3.40 -6.03 -13.39
N GLY A 298 3.71 -6.61 -12.23
CA GLY A 298 3.84 -5.91 -10.96
C GLY A 298 2.52 -5.55 -10.27
N ARG A 299 1.38 -6.03 -10.81
CA ARG A 299 0.05 -5.77 -10.23
C ARG A 299 -0.10 -6.54 -8.92
N VAL A 300 -0.69 -5.90 -7.92
CA VAL A 300 -0.84 -6.45 -6.57
C VAL A 300 -2.15 -7.23 -6.43
N TYR A 301 -2.10 -8.37 -5.75
CA TYR A 301 -3.26 -9.23 -5.49
C TYR A 301 -3.48 -9.42 -3.98
N PRO A 302 -4.74 -9.37 -3.50
CA PRO A 302 -5.93 -8.88 -4.20
C PRO A 302 -5.77 -7.40 -4.63
N ASN A 303 -6.49 -6.98 -5.68
CA ASN A 303 -6.41 -5.60 -6.21
C ASN A 303 -6.75 -4.59 -5.10
N PRO A 304 -5.81 -3.71 -4.69
CA PRO A 304 -6.03 -2.76 -3.59
C PRO A 304 -7.27 -1.89 -3.73
N ALA A 305 -7.61 -1.47 -4.96
CA ALA A 305 -8.79 -0.65 -5.23
C ALA A 305 -10.12 -1.38 -4.95
N ARG A 306 -10.08 -2.71 -4.75
CA ARG A 306 -11.25 -3.57 -4.52
C ARG A 306 -11.17 -4.33 -3.18
N ARG A 307 -10.29 -3.92 -2.27
CA ARG A 307 -10.19 -4.50 -0.94
C ARG A 307 -11.15 -3.85 0.06
N LEU A 308 -11.53 -4.63 1.06
CA LEU A 308 -12.23 -4.22 2.28
C LEU A 308 -11.50 -4.87 3.45
N ALA A 309 -11.80 -4.43 4.67
CA ALA A 309 -11.34 -5.12 5.88
C ALA A 309 -11.59 -6.65 5.78
N PRO A 310 -10.60 -7.48 6.16
CA PRO A 310 -9.36 -7.13 6.87
C PRO A 310 -8.21 -6.63 5.95
N ASP A 311 -8.38 -6.60 4.64
CA ASP A 311 -7.30 -6.28 3.71
C ASP A 311 -7.29 -4.77 3.40
N PHE A 312 -6.27 -4.05 3.86
CA PHE A 312 -6.25 -2.59 3.68
C PHE A 312 -5.94 -2.19 2.23
N PHE A 313 -6.70 -1.23 1.71
CA PHE A 313 -6.57 -0.76 0.32
C PHE A 313 -5.27 0.02 0.05
N PHE A 314 -4.63 0.55 1.10
CA PHE A 314 -3.40 1.33 0.99
C PHE A 314 -2.14 0.49 1.21
N HIS A 315 -2.30 -0.79 1.55
CA HIS A 315 -1.19 -1.73 1.68
C HIS A 315 -0.94 -2.49 0.39
N ASN A 316 0.31 -2.88 0.19
CA ASN A 316 0.63 -3.93 -0.78
C ASN A 316 0.32 -5.31 -0.20
N GLN A 317 0.75 -5.52 1.05
CA GLN A 317 0.57 -6.76 1.78
C GLN A 317 -0.87 -6.96 2.25
N ILE A 318 -1.20 -8.21 2.49
CA ILE A 318 -2.35 -8.68 3.25
C ILE A 318 -1.88 -9.62 4.35
N TYR A 319 -2.70 -9.83 5.39
CA TYR A 319 -2.35 -10.70 6.50
C TYR A 319 -3.15 -11.99 6.46
N ARG A 320 -2.44 -13.12 6.42
CA ARG A 320 -3.04 -14.45 6.37
C ARG A 320 -2.43 -15.37 7.42
N ALA A 321 -3.29 -16.12 8.10
CA ALA A 321 -2.90 -17.22 8.99
C ALA A 321 -2.71 -18.52 8.20
N ASP A 322 -2.01 -19.48 8.79
CA ASP A 322 -1.99 -20.86 8.31
C ASP A 322 -3.41 -21.39 8.10
N GLY A 323 -3.61 -22.06 6.97
CA GLY A 323 -4.90 -22.61 6.54
C GLY A 323 -5.84 -21.59 5.91
N GLU A 324 -5.52 -20.29 5.88
CA GLU A 324 -6.32 -19.31 5.17
C GLU A 324 -6.02 -19.30 3.66
N HIS A 325 -6.93 -18.70 2.91
CA HIS A 325 -6.96 -18.82 1.46
C HIS A 325 -6.88 -17.47 0.75
N ILE A 326 -6.39 -17.50 -0.49
CA ILE A 326 -6.43 -16.37 -1.42
C ILE A 326 -6.86 -16.88 -2.80
N ALA A 327 -7.86 -16.23 -3.38
CA ALA A 327 -8.29 -16.51 -4.74
C ALA A 327 -7.37 -15.81 -5.76
N LEU A 328 -6.67 -16.59 -6.59
CA LEU A 328 -5.75 -16.10 -7.62
C LEU A 328 -6.12 -16.66 -9.00
N PRO A 329 -6.18 -15.83 -10.05
CA PRO A 329 -6.24 -16.33 -11.41
C PRO A 329 -5.05 -17.25 -11.73
N PRO A 330 -5.20 -18.23 -12.65
CA PRO A 330 -4.06 -18.98 -13.17
C PRO A 330 -2.99 -18.06 -13.75
N GLY A 331 -1.72 -18.29 -13.41
CA GLY A 331 -0.60 -17.46 -13.80
C GLY A 331 0.63 -17.60 -12.90
N GLU A 332 1.69 -16.89 -13.26
CA GLU A 332 2.93 -16.79 -12.48
C GLU A 332 2.90 -15.57 -11.56
N TYR A 333 3.25 -15.80 -10.29
CA TYR A 333 3.31 -14.78 -9.26
C TYR A 333 4.63 -14.82 -8.51
N THR A 334 5.10 -13.65 -8.11
CA THR A 334 6.10 -13.48 -7.06
C THR A 334 5.37 -13.20 -5.75
N VAL A 335 5.63 -14.03 -4.74
CA VAL A 335 5.07 -13.92 -3.39
C VAL A 335 6.18 -13.55 -2.41
N GLU A 336 6.07 -12.39 -1.77
CA GLU A 336 6.92 -12.01 -0.65
C GLU A 336 6.19 -12.28 0.68
N VAL A 337 6.82 -13.01 1.59
CA VAL A 337 6.27 -13.34 2.90
C VAL A 337 7.23 -12.89 4.00
N SER A 338 6.70 -12.22 5.04
CA SER A 338 7.46 -11.80 6.22
C SER A 338 6.57 -11.70 7.46
N ARG A 339 7.19 -11.65 8.65
CA ARG A 339 6.50 -11.54 9.94
C ARG A 339 7.15 -10.48 10.84
N GLY A 340 7.23 -9.24 10.38
CA GLY A 340 7.96 -8.17 11.05
C GLY A 340 9.48 -8.15 10.80
N PRO A 341 10.20 -7.18 11.39
CA PRO A 341 11.63 -6.93 11.15
C PRO A 341 12.55 -7.99 11.75
N GLU A 342 12.06 -8.85 12.66
CA GLU A 342 12.82 -9.93 13.29
C GLU A 342 12.95 -11.19 12.41
N TYR A 343 12.33 -11.15 11.23
CA TYR A 343 12.34 -12.20 10.23
C TYR A 343 13.01 -11.73 8.94
N HIS A 344 13.64 -12.67 8.23
CA HIS A 344 14.09 -12.43 6.88
C HIS A 344 12.89 -12.50 5.92
N PRO A 345 12.60 -11.44 5.14
CA PRO A 345 11.62 -11.53 4.06
C PRO A 345 12.03 -12.62 3.07
N GLN A 346 11.06 -13.43 2.65
CA GLN A 346 11.27 -14.49 1.67
C GLN A 346 10.49 -14.18 0.42
N THR A 347 11.15 -14.27 -0.73
CA THR A 347 10.52 -14.14 -2.04
C THR A 347 10.46 -15.51 -2.71
N VAL A 348 9.27 -15.95 -3.09
CA VAL A 348 8.98 -17.25 -3.69
C VAL A 348 8.27 -17.05 -5.02
N GLN A 349 8.61 -17.85 -6.03
CA GLN A 349 7.83 -17.92 -7.26
C GLN A 349 6.70 -18.94 -7.08
N LEU A 350 5.47 -18.52 -7.36
CA LEU A 350 4.26 -19.32 -7.27
C LEU A 350 3.64 -19.43 -8.66
N GLN A 351 3.62 -20.64 -9.21
CA GLN A 351 2.80 -20.99 -10.36
C GLN A 351 1.41 -21.38 -9.86
N VAL A 352 0.37 -20.69 -10.32
CA VAL A 352 -1.02 -21.08 -10.10
C VAL A 352 -1.51 -21.79 -11.34
N GLU A 353 -1.82 -23.09 -11.20
CA GLU A 353 -2.20 -23.94 -12.33
C GLU A 353 -3.58 -23.59 -12.90
N PRO A 354 -3.80 -23.70 -14.22
CA PRO A 354 -5.13 -23.60 -14.80
C PRO A 354 -5.98 -24.83 -14.47
N ASP A 355 -7.31 -24.68 -14.60
CA ASP A 355 -8.29 -25.78 -14.55
C ASP A 355 -8.31 -26.61 -13.25
N VAL A 356 -7.76 -26.07 -12.16
CA VAL A 356 -7.87 -26.62 -10.80
C VAL A 356 -8.73 -25.72 -9.93
N ALA A 357 -9.56 -26.31 -9.06
CA ALA A 357 -10.38 -25.54 -8.14
C ALA A 357 -9.56 -24.93 -6.99
N SER A 358 -8.53 -25.66 -6.53
CA SER A 358 -7.70 -25.25 -5.40
C SER A 358 -6.27 -25.73 -5.53
N GLN A 359 -5.33 -24.99 -4.92
CA GLN A 359 -3.92 -25.33 -4.82
C GLN A 359 -3.38 -24.97 -3.43
N ARG A 360 -2.26 -25.56 -3.01
CA ARG A 360 -1.57 -25.21 -1.76
C ARG A 360 -0.25 -24.50 -2.04
N ALA A 361 0.05 -23.46 -1.26
CA ALA A 361 1.36 -22.82 -1.19
C ALA A 361 1.88 -22.85 0.26
N THR A 362 3.11 -23.31 0.46
CA THR A 362 3.71 -23.45 1.81
C THR A 362 4.87 -22.49 1.99
N PHE A 363 4.90 -21.81 3.13
CA PHE A 363 5.93 -20.85 3.53
C PHE A 363 6.45 -21.21 4.92
N GLN A 364 7.76 -21.41 5.01
CA GLN A 364 8.48 -21.66 6.25
C GLN A 364 9.30 -20.41 6.59
N LEU A 365 8.85 -19.66 7.60
CA LEU A 365 9.44 -18.40 8.00
C LEU A 365 10.83 -18.60 8.62
N LYS A 366 11.70 -17.60 8.45
CA LYS A 366 13.08 -17.60 8.97
C LYS A 366 13.31 -16.40 9.88
N ARG A 367 13.27 -16.64 11.18
CA ARG A 367 13.62 -15.66 12.22
C ARG A 367 15.14 -15.52 12.33
N TRP A 368 15.65 -14.30 12.40
CA TRP A 368 17.10 -14.05 12.58
C TRP A 368 17.45 -13.59 13.99
N ILE A 369 16.49 -13.09 14.76
CA ILE A 369 16.60 -12.78 16.18
C ILE A 369 15.27 -13.05 16.90
N HIS A 370 15.35 -13.46 18.16
CA HIS A 370 14.17 -13.67 19.00
C HIS A 370 14.33 -12.94 20.35
N PRO A 371 14.15 -11.60 20.41
CA PRO A 371 14.30 -10.82 21.64
C PRO A 371 13.36 -11.31 22.75
N ALA A 372 12.13 -11.74 22.42
CA ALA A 372 11.17 -12.26 23.38
C ALA A 372 11.68 -13.52 24.11
N ALA A 373 12.51 -14.36 23.47
CA ALA A 373 13.18 -15.48 24.14
C ALA A 373 14.19 -15.02 25.21
N ARG A 374 14.69 -13.79 25.12
CA ARG A 374 15.51 -13.10 26.14
C ARG A 374 14.69 -12.14 27.01
N ARG A 375 13.37 -12.33 27.04
CA ARG A 375 12.36 -11.54 27.79
C ARG A 375 12.22 -10.09 27.34
N TRP A 376 12.71 -9.74 26.15
CA TRP A 376 12.51 -8.42 25.54
C TRP A 376 11.28 -8.45 24.63
N PHE A 377 10.20 -7.82 25.07
CA PHE A 377 8.91 -7.84 24.39
C PHE A 377 8.73 -6.55 23.60
N SER A 378 8.50 -6.71 22.30
CA SER A 378 8.27 -5.60 21.37
C SER A 378 6.90 -4.97 21.60
N GLY A 379 6.75 -3.70 21.28
CA GLY A 379 5.44 -3.12 21.11
C GLY A 379 5.45 -1.83 20.33
N ASP A 380 4.26 -1.51 19.85
CA ASP A 380 3.92 -0.27 19.19
C ASP A 380 2.72 0.31 19.93
N HIS A 381 2.96 1.40 20.65
CA HIS A 381 1.96 1.97 21.54
C HIS A 381 1.14 3.09 20.90
N HIS A 382 1.30 3.33 19.59
CA HIS A 382 0.53 4.34 18.88
C HIS A 382 0.13 3.82 17.50
N VAL A 383 -1.05 3.19 17.46
CA VAL A 383 -1.65 2.66 16.24
C VAL A 383 -3.10 3.11 16.18
N HIS A 384 -3.64 3.42 15.02
CA HIS A 384 -5.04 3.75 14.82
C HIS A 384 -5.76 2.65 14.04
N ALA A 385 -7.05 2.51 14.32
CA ALA A 385 -7.97 1.66 13.57
C ALA A 385 -8.89 2.46 12.64
N ALA A 386 -8.84 3.79 12.69
CA ALA A 386 -9.69 4.68 11.92
C ALA A 386 -9.05 6.07 11.78
N GLY A 387 -9.60 6.89 10.87
CA GLY A 387 -8.98 8.16 10.48
C GLY A 387 -7.77 7.98 9.56
N CYS A 388 -7.17 9.09 9.12
CA CYS A 388 -6.04 9.11 8.18
C CYS A 388 -6.30 8.29 6.90
N ALA A 389 -5.56 7.18 6.72
CA ALA A 389 -5.69 6.31 5.55
C ALA A 389 -6.80 5.25 5.68
N HIS A 390 -7.52 5.17 6.80
CA HIS A 390 -8.56 4.15 6.98
C HIS A 390 -9.87 4.44 6.21
N TYR A 391 -10.75 3.44 6.24
CA TYR A 391 -12.10 3.49 5.71
C TYR A 391 -12.96 4.44 6.53
N ASP A 392 -13.48 5.50 5.93
CA ASP A 392 -14.59 6.22 6.56
C ASP A 392 -15.92 5.54 6.33
N SER A 393 -16.03 4.92 5.17
CA SER A 393 -17.23 4.27 4.70
C SER A 393 -16.80 3.00 3.99
N PRO A 394 -17.50 1.87 4.21
CA PRO A 394 -18.75 1.75 4.98
C PRO A 394 -18.58 1.58 6.51
N THR A 395 -17.36 1.50 7.04
CA THR A 395 -17.11 0.98 8.40
C THR A 395 -16.58 1.97 9.43
N GLU A 396 -16.31 3.24 9.07
CA GLU A 396 -15.74 4.25 9.98
C GLU A 396 -14.53 3.75 10.79
N GLY A 397 -13.63 3.06 10.09
CA GLY A 397 -12.47 2.39 10.61
C GLY A 397 -12.48 0.91 10.29
N VAL A 398 -11.69 0.17 11.06
CA VAL A 398 -11.65 -1.29 11.07
C VAL A 398 -11.92 -1.77 12.49
N THR A 399 -12.18 -3.06 12.64
CA THR A 399 -12.52 -3.65 13.93
C THR A 399 -11.25 -4.04 14.71
N PRO A 400 -11.36 -4.29 16.03
CA PRO A 400 -10.27 -4.88 16.81
C PRO A 400 -9.74 -6.19 16.21
N ALA A 401 -10.60 -7.01 15.61
CA ALA A 401 -10.18 -8.25 14.97
C ALA A 401 -9.27 -7.99 13.76
N ASP A 402 -9.52 -6.94 12.98
CA ASP A 402 -8.67 -6.56 11.84
C ASP A 402 -7.30 -6.08 12.32
N MET A 403 -7.27 -5.22 13.35
CA MET A 403 -6.01 -4.73 13.93
C MET A 403 -5.18 -5.85 14.56
N MET A 404 -5.82 -6.82 15.21
CA MET A 404 -5.12 -7.98 15.77
C MET A 404 -4.39 -8.78 14.69
N ARG A 405 -4.90 -8.83 13.45
CA ARG A 405 -4.19 -9.50 12.34
C ARG A 405 -2.89 -8.80 12.00
N HIS A 406 -2.87 -7.47 12.05
CA HIS A 406 -1.66 -6.69 11.80
C HIS A 406 -0.64 -6.90 12.92
N ILE A 407 -1.08 -6.89 14.19
CA ILE A 407 -0.21 -7.17 15.34
C ILE A 407 0.42 -8.56 15.23
N LEU A 408 -0.37 -9.60 14.92
CA LEU A 408 0.10 -10.97 14.78
C LEU A 408 1.04 -11.15 13.58
N GLY A 409 0.68 -10.54 12.45
CA GLY A 409 1.41 -10.63 11.20
C GLY A 409 2.71 -9.84 11.16
N GLU A 410 2.92 -8.88 12.06
CA GLU A 410 4.18 -8.14 12.22
C GLU A 410 4.98 -8.56 13.48
N ASP A 411 4.57 -9.64 14.13
CA ASP A 411 5.15 -10.19 15.37
C ASP A 411 5.34 -9.15 16.48
N LEU A 412 4.33 -8.32 16.71
CA LEU A 412 4.31 -7.38 17.82
C LEU A 412 3.80 -8.05 19.10
N ASN A 413 4.56 -7.97 20.19
CA ASN A 413 4.10 -8.51 21.46
C ASN A 413 3.01 -7.63 22.11
N VAL A 414 3.04 -6.32 21.90
CA VAL A 414 2.02 -5.40 22.39
C VAL A 414 1.67 -4.37 21.31
N GLY A 415 0.39 -4.24 20.97
CA GLY A 415 -0.14 -3.15 20.12
C GLY A 415 -1.17 -2.33 20.88
N CYS A 416 -0.98 -1.01 20.95
CA CYS A 416 -1.98 -0.10 21.53
C CYS A 416 -2.72 0.63 20.42
N VAL A 417 -4.03 0.40 20.33
CA VAL A 417 -4.92 1.06 19.37
C VAL A 417 -5.50 2.31 20.01
N LEU A 418 -5.11 3.48 19.54
CA LEU A 418 -5.49 4.76 20.12
C LEU A 418 -6.71 5.35 19.40
N SER A 419 -7.77 5.61 20.17
CA SER A 419 -8.92 6.39 19.70
C SER A 419 -8.57 7.87 19.75
N TRP A 420 -9.00 8.63 18.73
CA TRP A 420 -8.61 10.03 18.53
C TRP A 420 -9.70 10.80 17.80
N GLY A 421 -9.62 12.13 17.74
CA GLY A 421 -10.72 13.03 17.33
C GLY A 421 -11.50 12.59 16.08
N PRO A 422 -10.86 12.35 14.93
CA PRO A 422 -11.50 11.95 13.67
C PRO A 422 -12.40 10.72 13.70
N CYS A 423 -12.19 9.82 14.65
CA CYS A 423 -12.93 8.58 14.76
C CYS A 423 -13.44 8.31 16.18
N TRP A 424 -13.36 9.30 17.07
CA TRP A 424 -13.56 9.17 18.51
C TRP A 424 -14.83 8.39 18.83
N TYR A 425 -15.98 8.91 18.42
CA TYR A 425 -17.29 8.35 18.79
C TYR A 425 -17.54 6.94 18.24
N THR A 426 -16.81 6.51 17.21
CA THR A 426 -16.95 5.16 16.65
C THR A 426 -15.93 4.21 17.23
N GLN A 427 -14.65 4.58 17.33
CA GLN A 427 -13.62 3.66 17.84
C GLN A 427 -13.62 3.53 19.36
N LYS A 428 -14.11 4.55 20.07
CA LYS A 428 -14.24 4.55 21.53
C LYS A 428 -15.07 3.39 22.07
N GLN A 429 -16.03 2.87 21.30
CA GLN A 429 -16.83 1.71 21.70
C GLN A 429 -15.99 0.44 21.97
N TYR A 430 -14.75 0.39 21.47
CA TYR A 430 -13.82 -0.71 21.68
C TYR A 430 -12.89 -0.52 22.88
N PHE A 431 -12.98 0.60 23.60
CA PHE A 431 -12.27 0.82 24.84
C PHE A 431 -12.84 -0.05 25.97
N GLU A 432 -11.97 -0.78 26.67
CA GLU A 432 -12.36 -1.67 27.77
C GLU A 432 -11.67 -1.33 29.10
N GLY A 433 -10.76 -0.35 29.13
CA GLY A 433 -9.90 -0.08 30.30
C GLY A 433 -8.95 -1.22 30.68
N ARG A 434 -8.80 -2.23 29.81
CA ARG A 434 -8.00 -3.45 30.01
C ARG A 434 -7.55 -4.02 28.65
N THR A 435 -6.72 -5.06 28.68
CA THR A 435 -6.33 -5.79 27.46
C THR A 435 -7.52 -6.43 26.77
N SER A 436 -7.58 -6.31 25.45
CA SER A 436 -8.62 -6.87 24.62
C SER A 436 -8.74 -8.38 24.78
N ALA A 437 -9.96 -8.90 24.78
CA ALA A 437 -10.23 -10.33 24.78
C ALA A 437 -9.68 -11.08 23.55
N LEU A 438 -9.31 -10.36 22.47
CA LEU A 438 -8.67 -10.92 21.28
C LEU A 438 -7.16 -11.14 21.45
N SER A 439 -6.58 -10.68 22.55
CA SER A 439 -5.17 -10.90 22.89
C SER A 439 -4.85 -12.39 22.97
N ARG A 440 -3.62 -12.75 22.59
CA ARG A 440 -3.03 -14.08 22.74
C ARG A 440 -1.96 -14.04 23.83
N GLU A 441 -1.45 -15.20 24.22
CA GLU A 441 -0.44 -15.32 25.28
C GLU A 441 0.78 -14.40 25.09
N ASN A 442 1.26 -14.26 23.84
CA ASN A 442 2.45 -13.47 23.51
C ASN A 442 2.17 -12.24 22.64
N ASN A 443 0.90 -11.91 22.39
CA ASN A 443 0.49 -10.79 21.54
C ASN A 443 -0.72 -10.11 22.20
N LEU A 444 -0.50 -8.97 22.82
CA LEU A 444 -1.52 -8.22 23.52
C LEU A 444 -2.00 -7.05 22.65
N MET A 445 -3.30 -6.82 22.66
CA MET A 445 -3.89 -5.61 22.10
C MET A 445 -4.64 -4.86 23.19
N ARG A 446 -4.49 -3.55 23.25
CA ARG A 446 -5.26 -2.69 24.16
C ARG A 446 -5.72 -1.44 23.42
N TYR A 447 -6.92 -0.97 23.77
CA TYR A 447 -7.42 0.32 23.32
C TYR A 447 -7.15 1.39 24.39
N ASP A 448 -6.66 2.55 23.95
CA ASP A 448 -6.31 3.71 24.78
C ASP A 448 -6.54 4.98 23.93
N VAL A 449 -5.97 6.14 24.30
CA VAL A 449 -6.31 7.44 23.68
C VAL A 449 -5.10 8.16 23.11
N GLU A 450 -5.24 8.71 21.89
CA GLU A 450 -4.39 9.79 21.39
C GLU A 450 -5.19 11.11 21.49
N VAL A 451 -4.61 12.10 22.17
CA VAL A 451 -5.20 13.44 22.29
C VAL A 451 -4.82 14.26 21.07
N SER A 452 -5.53 14.01 19.98
CA SER A 452 -5.36 14.64 18.67
C SER A 452 -6.72 15.02 18.07
N GLY A 453 -6.86 16.26 17.60
CA GLY A 453 -8.16 16.85 17.25
C GLY A 453 -8.96 17.38 18.46
N PHE A 454 -8.31 17.51 19.62
CA PHE A 454 -8.85 18.05 20.87
C PHE A 454 -8.44 19.51 21.05
N PRO A 455 -9.05 20.28 21.96
CA PRO A 455 -8.67 21.66 22.24
C PRO A 455 -7.17 21.84 22.55
N SER A 456 -6.53 20.87 23.22
CA SER A 456 -5.10 20.91 23.54
C SER A 456 -4.16 20.57 22.37
N SER A 457 -4.64 20.15 21.20
CA SER A 457 -3.77 19.65 20.13
C SER A 457 -2.74 20.67 19.63
N HIS A 458 -3.00 21.97 19.78
CA HIS A 458 -2.01 23.00 19.44
C HIS A 458 -0.77 22.98 20.36
N ALA A 459 -0.91 22.45 21.58
CA ALA A 459 0.15 22.31 22.56
C ALA A 459 0.90 20.97 22.43
N GLY A 460 0.46 20.13 21.49
CA GLY A 460 1.06 18.84 21.16
C GLY A 460 0.09 17.69 21.35
N HIS A 461 0.30 16.64 20.56
CA HIS A 461 -0.49 15.41 20.65
C HIS A 461 0.09 14.50 21.72
N LEU A 462 -0.78 13.75 22.38
CA LEU A 462 -0.44 12.95 23.55
C LEU A 462 -0.85 11.50 23.37
N CYS A 463 -0.01 10.58 23.82
CA CYS A 463 -0.36 9.19 24.07
C CYS A 463 -0.76 9.04 25.54
N LEU A 464 -2.01 8.65 25.80
CA LEU A 464 -2.50 8.31 27.14
C LEU A 464 -2.74 6.81 27.23
N LEU A 465 -1.80 6.09 27.84
CA LEU A 465 -1.81 4.63 27.87
C LEU A 465 -2.21 4.10 29.24
N ARG A 466 -2.77 2.89 29.28
CA ARG A 466 -3.22 2.23 30.51
C ARG A 466 -4.33 3.02 31.23
N LEU A 467 -5.23 3.65 30.47
CA LEU A 467 -6.38 4.34 31.05
C LEU A 467 -7.39 3.34 31.59
N LYS A 468 -8.16 3.77 32.59
CA LYS A 468 -9.34 3.05 33.10
C LYS A 468 -10.64 3.66 32.59
N GLU A 469 -10.60 4.97 32.36
CA GLU A 469 -11.65 5.82 31.82
C GLU A 469 -11.01 6.69 30.73
N ASP A 470 -11.69 6.80 29.60
CA ASP A 470 -11.23 7.52 28.42
C ASP A 470 -12.01 8.82 28.17
N ASP A 471 -13.05 9.16 28.94
CA ASP A 471 -13.62 10.51 29.00
C ASP A 471 -12.98 11.38 30.08
N TYR A 472 -12.57 12.59 29.69
CA TYR A 472 -12.11 13.59 30.64
C TYR A 472 -13.25 13.97 31.60
N PRO A 473 -12.99 14.13 32.92
CA PRO A 473 -14.05 14.31 33.90
C PRO A 473 -14.95 15.52 33.59
N GLY A 474 -16.25 15.25 33.43
CA GLY A 474 -17.27 16.26 33.17
C GLY A 474 -17.38 16.70 31.70
N ALA A 475 -16.61 16.11 30.79
CA ALA A 475 -16.79 16.30 29.35
C ALA A 475 -17.75 15.24 28.80
N GLU A 476 -18.72 15.69 27.99
CA GLU A 476 -19.57 14.84 27.15
C GLU A 476 -19.07 14.81 25.70
N LEU A 477 -18.36 15.86 25.28
CA LEU A 477 -17.79 16.01 23.94
C LEU A 477 -16.28 16.29 24.00
N ILE A 478 -15.55 15.90 22.95
CA ILE A 478 -14.10 16.13 22.87
C ILE A 478 -13.73 17.62 22.90
N GLU A 479 -14.62 18.49 22.44
CA GLU A 479 -14.47 19.94 22.44
C GLU A 479 -14.46 20.57 23.85
N GLU A 480 -14.91 19.83 24.86
CA GLU A 480 -14.98 20.26 26.26
C GLU A 480 -13.72 19.89 27.06
N TRP A 481 -12.79 19.15 26.45
CA TRP A 481 -11.52 18.79 27.05
C TRP A 481 -10.64 20.02 27.30
N PRO A 482 -9.66 19.95 28.22
CA PRO A 482 -8.76 21.06 28.48
C PRO A 482 -8.00 21.55 27.23
N SER A 483 -7.70 22.84 27.18
CA SER A 483 -6.96 23.47 26.08
C SER A 483 -5.43 23.35 26.18
N TRP A 484 -4.90 22.71 27.22
CA TRP A 484 -3.46 22.55 27.46
C TRP A 484 -3.16 21.10 27.84
N THR A 485 -1.95 20.63 27.57
CA THR A 485 -1.61 19.20 27.76
C THR A 485 -1.40 18.84 29.22
N LEU A 486 -0.90 19.78 30.05
CA LEU A 486 -0.62 19.56 31.47
C LEU A 486 -1.80 18.98 32.27
N PRO A 487 -3.02 19.55 32.25
CA PRO A 487 -4.16 18.95 32.96
C PRO A 487 -4.57 17.58 32.41
N VAL A 488 -4.37 17.34 31.12
CA VAL A 488 -4.70 16.06 30.47
C VAL A 488 -3.71 14.96 30.91
N LEU A 489 -2.41 15.24 30.89
CA LEU A 489 -1.38 14.32 31.37
C LEU A 489 -1.53 14.03 32.88
N LYS A 490 -1.85 15.04 33.69
CA LYS A 490 -2.14 14.85 35.12
C LYS A 490 -3.30 13.88 35.33
N TRP A 491 -4.39 14.07 34.61
CA TRP A 491 -5.55 13.19 34.68
C TRP A 491 -5.20 11.75 34.27
N GLY A 492 -4.48 11.56 33.16
CA GLY A 492 -4.02 10.22 32.75
C GLY A 492 -3.16 9.54 33.82
N ARG A 493 -2.24 10.29 34.45
CA ARG A 493 -1.40 9.83 35.56
C ARG A 493 -2.19 9.46 36.81
N GLU A 494 -3.21 10.25 37.17
CA GLU A 494 -4.07 9.98 38.34
C GLU A 494 -4.81 8.64 38.24
N GLN A 495 -5.08 8.17 37.02
CA GLN A 495 -5.63 6.83 36.79
C GLN A 495 -4.62 5.68 36.97
N GLY A 496 -3.33 6.02 37.07
CA GLY A 496 -2.21 5.10 36.97
C GLY A 496 -1.77 4.86 35.53
N GLY A 497 -2.13 5.74 34.60
CA GLY A 497 -1.71 5.71 33.20
C GLY A 497 -0.23 6.01 33.03
N VAL A 498 0.30 5.64 31.87
CA VAL A 498 1.65 6.02 31.41
C VAL A 498 1.47 6.96 30.23
N VAL A 499 1.93 8.20 30.37
CA VAL A 499 1.51 9.30 29.49
C VAL A 499 2.71 10.02 28.88
N GLY A 500 2.57 10.49 27.64
CA GLY A 500 3.67 11.13 26.93
C GLY A 500 3.21 11.87 25.68
N TYR A 501 4.17 12.45 24.97
CA TYR A 501 3.93 13.11 23.68
C TYR A 501 4.13 12.15 22.52
N SER A 502 3.23 12.23 21.54
CA SER A 502 3.27 11.50 20.28
C SER A 502 4.10 12.24 19.23
N HIS A 503 4.62 11.51 18.22
CA HIS A 503 5.32 12.02 17.02
C HIS A 503 6.11 13.31 17.25
N SER A 504 6.96 13.25 18.28
CA SER A 504 7.38 14.41 19.06
C SER A 504 8.13 15.47 18.27
N GLY A 505 8.80 15.10 17.18
CA GLY A 505 9.60 16.01 16.38
C GLY A 505 8.79 16.97 15.50
N TRP A 506 7.50 16.76 15.26
CA TRP A 506 6.72 17.65 14.40
C TRP A 506 6.51 19.03 15.04
N GLY A 507 7.05 20.09 14.41
CA GLY A 507 7.09 21.44 14.99
C GLY A 507 8.37 21.75 15.77
N LEU A 508 9.22 20.73 15.97
CA LEU A 508 10.53 20.84 16.63
C LEU A 508 11.70 20.82 15.63
N MET A 509 11.41 21.08 14.36
CA MET A 509 12.44 21.24 13.33
C MET A 509 13.44 22.32 13.71
N LEU A 510 14.72 22.06 13.45
CA LEU A 510 15.80 23.02 13.58
C LEU A 510 16.11 23.69 12.24
N PRO A 511 16.58 24.95 12.24
CA PRO A 511 17.02 25.59 11.00
C PRO A 511 18.22 24.85 10.40
N ASP A 512 18.26 24.75 9.07
CA ASP A 512 19.40 24.20 8.33
C ASP A 512 20.63 25.10 8.50
N VAL A 513 21.81 24.52 8.27
CA VAL A 513 23.10 25.24 8.20
C VAL A 513 23.40 25.57 6.74
N LEU A 514 23.48 26.86 6.42
CA LEU A 514 23.87 27.36 5.10
C LEU A 514 25.40 27.28 4.88
N PRO A 515 25.91 27.40 3.64
CA PRO A 515 27.35 27.31 3.37
C PRO A 515 28.20 28.39 4.06
N ASP A 516 27.61 29.53 4.40
CA ASP A 516 28.25 30.62 5.15
C ASP A 516 28.19 30.41 6.68
N GLY A 517 27.56 29.32 7.15
CA GLY A 517 27.38 28.97 8.55
C GLY A 517 26.13 29.60 9.19
N SER A 518 25.38 30.42 8.48
CA SER A 518 24.11 30.97 8.97
C SER A 518 23.03 29.89 9.07
N ARG A 519 21.96 30.18 9.82
CA ARG A 519 20.87 29.23 10.11
C ARG A 519 19.56 29.73 9.53
N GLU A 520 18.90 28.91 8.71
CA GLU A 520 17.62 29.27 8.09
C GLU A 520 16.66 28.07 8.04
N PHE A 521 15.37 28.32 8.27
CA PHE A 521 14.34 27.30 8.18
C PHE A 521 13.94 27.04 6.73
N VAL A 522 13.84 25.76 6.36
CA VAL A 522 13.28 25.34 5.08
C VAL A 522 11.98 24.57 5.28
N ASN A 523 11.01 24.80 4.41
CA ASN A 523 9.85 23.94 4.34
C ASN A 523 10.20 22.71 3.50
N TYR A 524 10.45 21.57 4.15
CA TYR A 524 10.78 20.31 3.45
C TYR A 524 9.67 19.78 2.53
N ARG A 525 8.43 20.28 2.65
CA ARG A 525 7.35 19.98 1.68
C ARG A 525 7.49 20.78 0.39
N LYS A 526 8.23 21.88 0.40
CA LYS A 526 8.45 22.77 -0.75
C LYS A 526 9.83 23.43 -0.64
N VAL A 527 10.87 22.62 -0.80
CA VAL A 527 12.26 23.10 -0.78
C VAL A 527 12.46 24.05 -1.96
N PRO A 528 12.94 25.29 -1.74
CA PRO A 528 13.22 26.23 -2.81
C PRO A 528 14.24 25.68 -3.81
N THR A 529 14.04 25.99 -5.10
CA THR A 529 15.04 25.66 -6.14
C THR A 529 16.36 26.34 -5.82
N GLY A 530 17.45 25.58 -5.78
CA GLY A 530 18.78 26.09 -5.45
C GLY A 530 19.10 26.12 -3.95
N TRP A 531 18.23 25.57 -3.09
CA TRP A 531 18.54 25.39 -1.67
C TRP A 531 19.82 24.57 -1.48
N ASN A 532 20.78 25.12 -0.74
CA ASN A 532 22.06 24.50 -0.43
C ASN A 532 22.32 24.40 1.08
N GLY A 533 21.29 24.63 1.90
CA GLY A 533 21.30 24.36 3.32
C GLY A 533 21.37 22.87 3.63
N LYS A 534 22.01 22.53 4.74
CA LYS A 534 22.09 21.17 5.26
C LYS A 534 21.30 21.07 6.55
N ALA A 535 20.49 20.02 6.66
CA ALA A 535 19.77 19.71 7.90
C ALA A 535 20.74 19.70 9.10
N ALA A 536 20.26 20.19 10.25
CA ALA A 536 20.97 20.08 11.51
C ALA A 536 21.31 18.61 11.78
N SER A 537 22.54 18.34 12.23
CA SER A 537 23.06 16.98 12.38
C SER A 537 23.81 16.76 13.70
N THR A 538 23.62 17.65 14.67
CA THR A 538 24.27 17.62 15.98
C THR A 538 23.22 17.54 17.07
N LEU A 539 23.54 16.83 18.15
CA LEU A 539 22.74 16.76 19.36
C LEU A 539 23.63 16.97 20.60
N PRO A 540 23.26 17.86 21.53
CA PRO A 540 22.22 18.88 21.38
C PRO A 540 22.68 19.98 20.42
N ASP A 541 21.74 20.53 19.66
CA ASP A 541 21.87 21.79 18.91
C ASP A 541 21.13 22.90 19.67
N TYR A 542 21.75 24.08 19.77
CA TYR A 542 21.24 25.21 20.55
C TYR A 542 20.34 26.15 19.75
N ALA A 543 20.13 25.90 18.45
CA ALA A 543 19.11 26.61 17.69
C ALA A 543 17.73 26.32 18.29
N MET A 544 16.92 27.38 18.44
CA MET A 544 15.57 27.26 18.99
C MET A 544 14.61 26.76 17.89
N PRO A 545 13.91 25.65 18.10
CA PRO A 545 12.82 25.25 17.21
C PRO A 545 11.63 26.21 17.35
N LYS A 546 10.66 26.11 16.43
CA LYS A 546 9.51 27.03 16.40
C LYS A 546 8.38 26.65 17.35
N PHE A 547 8.28 25.37 17.73
CA PHE A 547 7.15 24.84 18.50
C PHE A 547 5.80 25.10 17.80
N ASP A 548 5.76 24.90 16.47
CA ASP A 548 4.66 25.30 15.59
C ASP A 548 4.00 24.11 14.85
N GLY A 549 4.08 22.91 15.43
CA GLY A 549 3.56 21.67 14.85
C GLY A 549 2.63 20.91 15.79
N ILE A 550 2.53 19.60 15.56
CA ILE A 550 1.65 18.69 16.32
C ILE A 550 2.38 17.86 17.37
N GLY A 551 3.72 17.90 17.38
CA GLY A 551 4.58 17.12 18.26
C GLY A 551 4.70 17.74 19.66
N ALA A 552 5.88 17.64 20.27
CA ALA A 552 6.09 17.90 21.68
C ALA A 552 6.19 19.39 22.09
N ASN A 553 5.19 20.22 21.71
CA ASN A 553 5.28 21.67 21.85
C ASN A 553 5.31 22.14 23.32
N GLU A 554 4.45 21.59 24.18
CA GLU A 554 4.37 21.95 25.62
C GLU A 554 5.25 21.04 26.52
N TYR A 555 6.06 20.15 25.94
CA TYR A 555 6.83 19.14 26.69
C TYR A 555 7.73 19.72 27.79
N ILE A 556 8.36 20.87 27.55
CA ILE A 556 9.22 21.55 28.54
C ILE A 556 8.47 21.93 29.82
N VAL A 557 7.17 22.23 29.71
CA VAL A 557 6.32 22.56 30.87
C VAL A 557 5.95 21.28 31.60
N THR A 558 5.46 20.29 30.88
CA THR A 558 4.94 19.05 31.46
C THR A 558 6.02 18.20 32.12
N VAL A 559 7.23 18.18 31.54
CA VAL A 559 8.36 17.45 32.13
C VAL A 559 8.89 18.16 33.38
N ALA A 560 8.86 19.50 33.43
CA ALA A 560 9.21 20.27 34.63
C ALA A 560 8.21 20.06 35.77
N HIS A 561 6.96 19.71 35.44
CA HIS A 561 5.93 19.35 36.40
C HIS A 561 5.91 17.86 36.79
N ASP A 562 6.83 17.05 36.27
CA ASP A 562 6.93 15.60 36.53
C ASP A 562 5.64 14.82 36.18
N VAL A 563 4.97 15.21 35.09
CA VAL A 563 3.74 14.55 34.62
C VAL A 563 3.92 13.82 33.28
N CYS A 564 5.07 13.96 32.63
CA CYS A 564 5.37 13.34 31.34
C CYS A 564 6.31 12.14 31.55
N ASP A 565 5.83 10.92 31.33
CA ASP A 565 6.61 9.70 31.53
C ASP A 565 7.58 9.43 30.37
N PHE A 566 7.17 9.75 29.14
CA PHE A 566 7.97 9.52 27.95
C PHE A 566 7.75 10.57 26.84
N ILE A 567 8.69 10.60 25.90
CA ILE A 567 8.59 11.26 24.60
C ILE A 567 8.67 10.20 23.51
N SER A 568 7.74 10.20 22.56
CA SER A 568 7.75 9.26 21.44
C SER A 568 8.81 9.62 20.41
N ALA A 569 9.31 8.58 19.74
CA ALA A 569 10.39 8.63 18.77
C ALA A 569 10.20 7.57 17.67
N VAL A 570 11.11 7.59 16.68
CA VAL A 570 11.20 6.65 15.54
C VAL A 570 10.22 6.95 14.39
N ASP A 571 9.16 7.70 14.64
CA ASP A 571 8.18 8.15 13.64
C ASP A 571 8.44 9.55 13.09
N THR A 572 9.31 10.35 13.71
CA THR A 572 9.74 11.64 13.19
C THR A 572 11.27 11.72 12.99
N PRO A 573 11.80 12.77 12.33
CA PRO A 573 13.24 12.90 12.16
C PRO A 573 13.97 12.93 13.51
N ALA A 574 14.89 11.98 13.72
CA ALA A 574 15.58 11.78 15.00
C ALA A 574 16.20 13.06 15.61
N ILE A 575 16.77 13.95 14.81
CA ILE A 575 17.36 15.20 15.33
C ILE A 575 16.28 16.12 15.93
N TRP A 576 15.06 16.14 15.38
CA TRP A 576 14.01 17.04 15.84
C TRP A 576 13.43 16.58 17.18
N GLU A 577 13.12 15.28 17.30
CA GLU A 577 12.59 14.69 18.53
C GLU A 577 13.66 14.56 19.64
N LEU A 578 14.90 14.18 19.31
CA LEU A 578 15.93 13.98 20.33
C LEU A 578 16.53 15.29 20.86
N ASN A 579 16.50 16.39 20.10
CA ASN A 579 17.15 17.62 20.54
C ASN A 579 16.56 18.16 21.83
N ILE A 580 15.22 18.26 21.90
CA ILE A 580 14.53 18.71 23.11
C ILE A 580 14.76 17.74 24.27
N TRP A 581 14.79 16.44 24.00
CA TRP A 581 15.04 15.41 25.01
C TRP A 581 16.44 15.57 25.63
N TYR A 582 17.50 15.69 24.82
CA TYR A 582 18.87 15.94 25.30
C TYR A 582 19.00 17.24 26.11
N HIS A 583 18.32 18.32 25.70
CA HIS A 583 18.30 19.55 26.50
C HIS A 583 17.65 19.33 27.86
N THR A 584 16.52 18.62 27.92
CA THR A 584 15.85 18.32 29.20
C THR A 584 16.68 17.37 30.09
N LEU A 585 17.38 16.40 29.50
CA LEU A 585 18.33 15.55 30.24
C LEU A 585 19.47 16.37 30.86
N ASN A 586 20.00 17.35 30.14
CA ASN A 586 21.01 18.28 30.67
C ASN A 586 20.48 19.14 31.83
N CYS A 587 19.16 19.31 31.93
CA CYS A 587 18.48 19.97 33.04
C CYS A 587 18.10 19.01 34.19
N GLY A 588 18.49 17.73 34.12
CA GLY A 588 18.21 16.73 35.14
C GLY A 588 16.82 16.11 35.09
N MET A 589 16.03 16.41 34.04
CA MET A 589 14.74 15.76 33.79
C MET A 589 14.99 14.36 33.23
N THR A 590 14.11 13.39 33.51
CA THR A 590 14.39 11.96 33.24
C THR A 590 13.28 11.22 32.48
N ALA A 591 12.40 11.95 31.78
CA ALA A 591 11.41 11.33 30.90
C ALA A 591 12.06 10.35 29.93
N ARG A 592 11.41 9.21 29.72
CA ARG A 592 11.92 8.13 28.87
C ARG A 592 11.69 8.41 27.40
N ILE A 593 12.37 7.64 26.56
CA ILE A 593 12.10 7.61 25.13
C ILE A 593 11.34 6.33 24.80
N SER A 594 10.35 6.42 23.92
CA SER A 594 9.57 5.28 23.48
C SER A 594 9.40 5.30 21.96
N GLY A 595 9.30 4.12 21.34
CA GLY A 595 9.18 3.98 19.89
C GLY A 595 7.76 3.71 19.48
N GLU A 596 7.27 4.44 18.47
CA GLU A 596 5.92 4.30 17.95
C GLU A 596 5.87 4.43 16.42
N THR A 597 4.74 4.11 15.80
CA THR A 597 4.54 4.34 14.36
C THR A 597 3.59 5.46 14.01
N ASP A 598 2.63 5.74 14.89
CA ASP A 598 1.41 6.47 14.53
C ASP A 598 0.81 5.91 13.23
N PHE A 599 0.68 4.58 13.17
CA PHE A 599 0.14 3.89 12.00
C PHE A 599 -1.37 4.16 11.89
N PRO A 600 -1.93 4.48 10.70
CA PRO A 600 -1.28 4.72 9.41
C PRO A 600 -1.10 6.22 9.10
N CYS A 601 -1.13 7.09 10.10
CA CYS A 601 -1.11 8.54 9.93
C CYS A 601 0.28 9.07 9.55
N ILE A 602 1.34 8.63 10.24
CA ILE A 602 2.73 8.96 9.91
C ILE A 602 3.36 7.86 9.06
N TYR A 603 3.29 6.61 9.52
CA TYR A 603 3.69 5.45 8.74
C TYR A 603 2.50 4.63 8.27
N GLY A 604 2.16 4.75 6.99
CA GLY A 604 1.07 3.97 6.38
C GLY A 604 1.45 2.55 5.94
N ASP A 605 2.71 2.13 6.13
CA ASP A 605 3.20 0.86 5.57
C ASP A 605 2.82 -0.33 6.45
N ARG A 606 3.17 -0.33 7.75
CA ARG A 606 3.00 -1.46 8.70
C ARG A 606 3.01 -0.96 10.15
N VAL A 607 2.29 -1.66 11.02
CA VAL A 607 2.43 -1.50 12.49
C VAL A 607 3.81 -1.98 12.94
N GLY A 608 4.36 -1.34 13.97
CA GLY A 608 5.63 -1.73 14.57
C GLY A 608 6.85 -1.41 13.72
N LEU A 609 6.78 -0.53 12.72
CA LEU A 609 7.99 -0.05 12.04
C LEU A 609 8.90 0.70 13.01
N GLY A 610 8.35 1.65 13.75
CA GLY A 610 8.90 2.12 15.01
C GLY A 610 8.35 1.27 16.14
N ARG A 611 9.23 0.80 17.01
CA ARG A 611 8.85 -0.06 18.13
C ARG A 611 9.74 0.16 19.34
N ILE A 612 9.18 -0.11 20.50
CA ILE A 612 9.89 -0.22 21.77
C ILE A 612 10.03 -1.69 22.16
N TYR A 613 11.11 -2.03 22.83
CA TYR A 613 11.34 -3.31 23.46
C TYR A 613 11.46 -3.11 24.96
N VAL A 614 10.64 -3.83 25.74
CA VAL A 614 10.67 -3.79 27.20
C VAL A 614 11.15 -5.13 27.73
N GLN A 615 12.12 -5.12 28.64
CA GLN A 615 12.53 -6.36 29.31
C GLN A 615 11.72 -6.61 30.57
N LEU A 616 11.13 -7.80 30.68
CA LEU A 616 10.46 -8.25 31.90
C LEU A 616 11.35 -9.26 32.67
N PRO A 617 11.29 -9.26 34.02
CA PRO A 617 11.93 -10.30 34.83
C PRO A 617 11.39 -11.70 34.50
N GLU A 618 12.17 -12.74 34.77
CA GLU A 618 11.76 -14.15 34.58
C GLU A 618 10.52 -14.53 35.41
N SER A 619 10.32 -13.88 36.56
CA SER A 619 9.19 -14.11 37.46
C SER A 619 7.87 -13.52 36.95
N GLN A 620 7.90 -12.65 35.94
CA GLN A 620 6.71 -12.00 35.40
C GLN A 620 6.42 -12.55 34.01
N LYS A 621 5.16 -12.93 33.77
CA LYS A 621 4.69 -13.26 32.41
C LYS A 621 4.52 -11.97 31.60
N LEU A 622 4.36 -12.09 30.28
CA LEU A 622 3.92 -10.94 29.50
C LEU A 622 2.49 -10.59 29.91
N ASP A 623 2.33 -9.44 30.54
CA ASP A 623 1.06 -8.80 30.79
C ASP A 623 1.21 -7.30 30.48
N PHE A 624 0.12 -6.66 30.10
CA PHE A 624 0.18 -5.27 29.63
C PHE A 624 0.66 -4.32 30.72
N ASP A 625 0.24 -4.51 31.96
CA ASP A 625 0.58 -3.63 33.08
C ASP A 625 2.08 -3.68 33.38
N SER A 626 2.67 -4.86 33.46
CA SER A 626 4.11 -5.02 33.63
C SER A 626 4.89 -4.45 32.45
N TRP A 627 4.41 -4.66 31.22
CA TRP A 627 5.04 -4.14 30.01
C TRP A 627 5.04 -2.61 29.96
N ILE A 628 3.88 -1.97 30.15
CA ILE A 628 3.77 -0.51 30.07
C ILE A 628 4.48 0.19 31.23
N LEU A 629 4.50 -0.42 32.42
CA LEU A 629 5.31 0.09 33.54
C LEU A 629 6.81 -0.03 33.25
N GLY A 630 7.24 -1.02 32.46
CA GLY A 630 8.60 -1.11 31.97
C GLY A 630 8.98 0.00 30.98
N VAL A 631 8.02 0.50 30.17
CA VAL A 631 8.19 1.72 29.36
C VAL A 631 8.44 2.93 30.27
N ARG A 632 7.58 3.14 31.27
CA ARG A 632 7.72 4.24 32.25
C ARG A 632 9.04 4.17 33.01
N ASP A 633 9.40 2.99 33.50
CA ASP A 633 10.59 2.78 34.33
C ASP A 633 11.88 2.80 33.48
N GLY A 634 11.78 2.67 32.15
CA GLY A 634 12.91 2.76 31.23
C GLY A 634 13.77 1.50 31.17
N ARG A 635 13.23 0.33 31.56
CA ARG A 635 13.85 -0.97 31.25
C ARG A 635 13.53 -1.35 29.81
N SER A 636 13.90 -0.45 28.91
CA SER A 636 13.46 -0.45 27.53
C SER A 636 14.48 0.19 26.59
N TYR A 637 14.32 -0.07 25.29
CA TYR A 637 14.96 0.69 24.20
C TYR A 637 14.02 0.69 22.98
N CYS A 638 14.19 1.66 22.08
CA CYS A 638 13.38 1.75 20.86
C CYS A 638 14.23 1.76 19.59
N GLY A 639 13.60 1.45 18.45
CA GLY A 639 14.24 1.46 17.14
C GLY A 639 13.35 0.83 16.07
N ASP A 640 13.95 0.51 14.91
CA ASP A 640 13.24 -0.08 13.77
C ASP A 640 13.11 -1.61 13.82
N GLY A 641 13.55 -2.23 14.93
CA GLY A 641 13.60 -3.67 15.10
C GLY A 641 14.68 -4.40 14.29
N ARG A 642 15.59 -3.67 13.62
CA ARG A 642 16.74 -4.27 12.89
C ARG A 642 18.07 -4.15 13.63
N SER A 643 18.12 -3.31 14.66
CA SER A 643 19.27 -3.15 15.55
C SER A 643 18.82 -3.27 17.00
N HIS A 644 19.64 -3.91 17.84
CA HIS A 644 19.28 -4.21 19.22
C HIS A 644 20.42 -3.89 20.18
N ILE A 645 20.07 -3.39 21.37
CA ILE A 645 20.99 -3.05 22.46
C ILE A 645 20.59 -3.76 23.77
N LEU A 646 20.34 -5.07 23.68
CA LEU A 646 19.74 -5.91 24.74
C LEU A 646 20.54 -5.94 26.06
N ASP A 647 21.86 -5.80 25.97
CA ASP A 647 22.78 -5.94 27.12
C ASP A 647 23.48 -4.61 27.46
N PHE A 648 22.93 -3.47 26.99
CA PHE A 648 23.54 -2.15 27.10
C PHE A 648 23.82 -1.74 28.54
N GLN A 649 25.10 -1.45 28.83
CA GLN A 649 25.58 -1.10 30.15
C GLN A 649 26.52 0.10 30.12
N VAL A 650 26.47 0.87 31.20
CA VAL A 650 27.42 1.95 31.49
C VAL A 650 28.12 1.65 32.81
N ASN A 651 29.45 1.51 32.80
CA ASN A 651 30.26 1.12 33.97
C ASN A 651 29.71 -0.15 34.66
N GLY A 652 29.27 -1.14 33.89
CA GLY A 652 28.64 -2.37 34.40
C GLY A 652 27.24 -2.20 34.99
N THR A 653 26.68 -0.99 34.92
CA THR A 653 25.29 -0.71 35.34
C THR A 653 24.38 -0.90 34.14
N LEU A 654 23.44 -1.83 34.27
CA LEU A 654 22.49 -2.20 33.24
C LEU A 654 21.35 -1.17 33.15
N ALA A 655 21.02 -0.72 31.94
CA ALA A 655 20.05 0.37 31.77
C ALA A 655 18.62 0.00 32.22
N GLY A 656 17.97 0.87 32.97
CA GLY A 656 16.60 0.68 33.47
C GLY A 656 16.43 -0.39 34.55
N THR A 657 17.49 -1.02 35.06
CA THR A 657 17.35 -1.99 36.17
C THR A 657 17.21 -1.29 37.50
N LYS A 658 16.33 -1.78 38.38
CA LYS A 658 16.24 -1.31 39.76
C LYS A 658 17.37 -1.90 40.60
N GLY A 659 18.09 -1.06 41.34
CA GLY A 659 19.07 -1.49 42.32
C GLY A 659 18.44 -2.09 43.59
N PRO A 660 19.23 -2.54 44.57
CA PRO A 660 18.72 -3.10 45.83
C PRO A 660 17.80 -2.16 46.62
N GLY A 661 17.96 -0.83 46.45
CA GLY A 661 17.10 0.18 47.06
C GLY A 661 15.82 0.50 46.27
N GLY A 662 15.55 -0.19 45.15
CA GLY A 662 14.40 0.06 44.28
C GLY A 662 14.56 1.24 43.32
N GLU A 663 15.62 2.03 43.45
CA GLU A 663 15.95 3.13 42.56
C GLU A 663 16.37 2.63 41.17
N LEU A 664 15.97 3.37 40.14
CA LEU A 664 16.33 3.08 38.75
C LEU A 664 17.84 3.26 38.53
N SER A 665 18.39 2.47 37.61
CA SER A 665 19.81 2.51 37.24
C SER A 665 20.27 3.93 36.93
N ARG A 666 21.32 4.38 37.62
CA ARG A 666 21.94 5.69 37.43
C ARG A 666 23.44 5.57 37.62
N VAL A 667 24.21 6.21 36.75
CA VAL A 667 25.66 6.30 36.85
C VAL A 667 26.03 7.75 37.10
N ASP A 668 26.37 8.06 38.35
CA ASP A 668 26.84 9.38 38.73
C ASP A 668 28.35 9.49 38.64
N LEU A 669 28.84 10.50 37.92
CA LEU A 669 30.25 10.84 37.87
C LEU A 669 30.54 11.97 38.86
N LYS A 670 31.57 11.80 39.70
CA LYS A 670 32.00 12.84 40.66
C LYS A 670 32.52 14.11 39.98
N GLN A 671 33.06 13.97 38.78
CA GLN A 671 33.58 15.03 37.92
C GLN A 671 33.50 14.55 36.46
N PRO A 672 33.55 15.44 35.46
CA PRO A 672 33.56 15.05 34.05
C PRO A 672 34.64 13.99 33.77
N GLY A 673 34.27 12.92 33.05
CA GLY A 673 35.17 11.80 32.80
C GLY A 673 34.59 10.80 31.81
N THR A 674 35.39 9.79 31.46
CA THR A 674 35.00 8.72 30.53
C THR A 674 34.24 7.61 31.26
N VAL A 675 33.25 7.04 30.59
CA VAL A 675 32.54 5.83 31.03
C VAL A 675 32.84 4.67 30.09
N GLN A 676 32.77 3.45 30.61
CA GLN A 676 32.80 2.24 29.81
C GLN A 676 31.38 1.93 29.33
N VAL A 677 31.21 1.82 28.02
CA VAL A 677 29.95 1.42 27.38
C VAL A 677 30.15 0.06 26.72
N THR A 678 29.24 -0.88 26.97
CA THR A 678 29.29 -2.24 26.42
C THR A 678 27.92 -2.71 25.99
#